data_AF-A0AAJ6YZF2-F1
#
_entry.id   AF-A0AAJ6YZF2-F1
#
_cell.length_a   1.000
_cell.length_b   1.000
_cell.length_c   1.000
_cell.angle_alpha   90.00
_cell.angle_beta   90.00
_cell.angle_gamma   90.00
#
_symmetry.space_group_name_H-M   'P 1'
#
loop_
_entity.id
_entity.type
_entity.pdbx_description
1 polymer ?
#
loop_
_entity_poly.entity_id
_entity_poly.type
_entity_poly.pdbx_seq_one_letter_code
_entity_poly.pdbx_strand_id
1 'polypeptide(L)'
;MASKYHQSSQVNAQAQLVQWINDAGLSEGTKRANLLRKIMEVMIHQAPQTIPMYIENVLSFVSDKSTDVKKQVVAFIEELSKQYPEYLPKIIGQLQMLVIDSVIAVQKRAIQAASIAYRNVLIWLCKSNAEIQEMQHVWEHLNKLKLLILNMIDSENEGIRTHSIKFLEEVVLLQSSSEDSEDEFTLDKLPAHLPFLKRHALEEEAEHIFQLLLKFHNSQHISSVNLMACMTTLCLLAKLRPKYMPRVVQALGDLHTTLPPTLSQSQVNSVRKHLKMLLLNLIKHPSSNDMLPNLTQLLADIGMTPQEINKIVPKERRNKRVNEIKDDNPVKKLRIDSPQSYSQGSDSNSRSEFTYEDDSSQNSFNISKASVTEDSIFDGLNNIDCVVNLIMSTLLNHLPPTMPSNFITAYKPIPNSGTKTQKKSLAKMILALIKDEPIPTTPTLIPTPTFNPTPTLIPTPTLNPTPTPIQPPLLSETTTKIPLLRDDDEKVTLKNAVAKLQESAKAEREMESAVSKLMEETRQEHIKAEERKTKEKEKLVAPPTPSIPKLKQKVKLLKLQELTRPIPKDIKEKLMLQAVERILRAEQDCIIGGAEQIRTKFITIFASSYTSDIRELVLHYILEDPVNRIDLALSWLYEEYSIMQGFNRHPLTLKNINEKHDQNYNQLLCSLITQICERGDPLMENSKDILMRKIYLESPVITEEAIDYLKHLVSEEKMALLALDLLEELCLMRPPRAHKYVASLVPHVLSDNEEIREVALKSSLKVYKNSTDSARRVIEKNALLHLGFITLSTPPEIISPRHARVWTEEQYKLCLSLVIALFPEKEELILEMARVYGSAGAEAKRCVLRALEGPVRAATTPHGPAHPALRPAFRLLLDECPRGAETLLTRLVHILTEKSPPTPELVSKVRELYATRVSDVRFLIPVLTGLSKKEILAALPKLIKLNPAVVREVFNKLLGLQNSMDEEPPVSPQDLLVELHLIDPSKADLKYIIKATAICFAEKNTYTQDVLSAVLQRLAEEREIPVLMMRSVLQALTLHPTLAALATHILSLLIDKEVWRHKVAWEGWVKCCERLQALGSSGVRPLLVALPPPALASLPGPLQQLAMEPQPGNPIEPLPPGME
;
A
#
# COMPACT_ATOMS: atom_id res chain seq x y z
N MET A 1 -21.31 -38.31 50.60
CA MET A 1 -20.02 -37.67 50.95
C MET A 1 -19.39 -36.90 49.78
N ALA A 2 -19.40 -37.41 48.54
CA ALA A 2 -18.72 -36.80 47.37
C ALA A 2 -18.88 -35.28 47.19
N SER A 3 -20.09 -34.73 47.35
CA SER A 3 -20.35 -33.28 47.21
C SER A 3 -19.43 -32.39 48.08
N LYS A 4 -19.17 -32.75 49.35
CA LYS A 4 -18.26 -31.98 50.22
C LYS A 4 -16.78 -32.06 49.78
N TYR A 5 -16.39 -33.15 49.12
CA TYR A 5 -15.03 -33.32 48.57
C TYR A 5 -14.81 -32.51 47.29
N HIS A 6 -15.81 -32.36 46.42
CA HIS A 6 -15.73 -31.43 45.30
C HIS A 6 -15.61 -29.97 45.77
N GLN A 7 -16.39 -29.59 46.78
CA GLN A 7 -16.44 -28.21 47.26
C GLN A 7 -15.12 -27.75 47.89
N SER A 8 -14.44 -28.60 48.68
CA SER A 8 -13.10 -28.30 49.19
C SER A 8 -12.02 -28.30 48.10
N SER A 9 -12.13 -29.19 47.10
CA SER A 9 -11.19 -29.23 45.98
C SER A 9 -11.24 -27.95 45.13
N GLN A 10 -12.44 -27.40 44.88
CA GLN A 10 -12.60 -26.17 44.11
C GLN A 10 -12.04 -24.94 44.84
N VAL A 11 -12.22 -24.82 46.16
CA VAL A 11 -11.67 -23.70 46.95
C VAL A 11 -10.13 -23.72 46.93
N ASN A 12 -9.52 -24.90 47.06
CA ASN A 12 -8.05 -25.04 46.96
C ASN A 12 -7.54 -24.68 45.55
N ALA A 13 -8.24 -25.09 44.50
CA ALA A 13 -7.89 -24.73 43.12
C ALA A 13 -7.98 -23.21 42.88
N GLN A 14 -9.01 -22.54 43.44
CA GLN A 14 -9.17 -21.08 43.36
C GLN A 14 -8.03 -20.34 44.09
N ALA A 15 -7.62 -20.80 45.27
CA ALA A 15 -6.49 -20.21 46.00
C ALA A 15 -5.16 -20.34 45.23
N GLN A 16 -4.89 -21.52 44.64
CA GLN A 16 -3.71 -21.75 43.81
C GLN A 16 -3.74 -20.93 42.51
N LEU A 17 -4.91 -20.76 41.89
CA LEU A 17 -5.09 -19.94 40.70
C LEU A 17 -4.72 -18.46 40.97
N VAL A 18 -5.21 -17.87 42.07
CA VAL A 18 -4.87 -16.50 42.48
C VAL A 18 -3.37 -16.37 42.74
N GLN A 19 -2.75 -17.35 43.41
CA GLN A 19 -1.30 -17.35 43.62
C GLN A 19 -0.56 -17.35 42.28
N TRP A 20 -0.89 -18.23 41.34
CA TRP A 20 -0.19 -18.32 40.06
C TRP A 20 -0.40 -17.08 39.18
N ILE A 21 -1.57 -16.43 39.23
CA ILE A 21 -1.82 -15.16 38.53
C ILE A 21 -0.89 -14.06 39.07
N ASN A 22 -0.74 -13.95 40.39
CA ASN A 22 0.19 -13.00 41.01
C ASN A 22 1.65 -13.34 40.67
N ASP A 23 2.04 -14.62 40.78
CA ASP A 23 3.37 -15.10 40.40
C ASP A 23 3.68 -14.86 38.91
N ALA A 24 2.66 -14.92 38.03
CA ALA A 24 2.79 -14.65 36.60
C ALA A 24 2.94 -13.15 36.28
N GLY A 25 2.33 -12.27 37.06
CA GLY A 25 2.60 -10.84 37.00
C GLY A 25 4.07 -10.54 37.32
N LEU A 26 4.59 -11.12 38.40
CA LEU A 26 5.96 -10.89 38.90
C LEU A 26 7.07 -11.63 38.12
N SER A 27 6.76 -12.80 37.56
CA SER A 27 7.71 -13.60 36.75
C SER A 27 7.79 -13.11 35.32
N GLU A 28 8.96 -13.19 34.66
CA GLU A 28 9.11 -12.85 33.23
C GLU A 28 9.38 -14.05 32.32
N GLY A 29 9.30 -13.83 31.00
CA GLY A 29 9.80 -14.74 29.97
C GLY A 29 9.15 -16.13 29.96
N THR A 30 9.97 -17.17 29.95
CA THR A 30 9.52 -18.58 29.92
C THR A 30 8.87 -19.02 31.23
N LYS A 31 9.20 -18.41 32.37
CA LYS A 31 8.54 -18.67 33.65
C LYS A 31 7.08 -18.19 33.60
N ARG A 32 6.85 -16.96 33.12
CA ARG A 32 5.49 -16.41 32.89
C ARG A 32 4.68 -17.30 31.95
N ALA A 33 5.24 -17.71 30.82
CA ALA A 33 4.55 -18.59 29.87
C ALA A 33 4.15 -19.97 30.46
N ASN A 34 5.01 -20.55 31.32
CA ASN A 34 4.69 -21.82 31.99
C ASN A 34 3.65 -21.66 33.12
N LEU A 35 3.62 -20.52 33.83
CA LEU A 35 2.57 -20.21 34.79
C LEU A 35 1.22 -19.98 34.08
N LEU A 36 1.21 -19.20 33.00
CA LEU A 36 0.01 -18.98 32.17
C LEU A 36 -0.58 -20.29 31.64
N ARG A 37 0.26 -21.26 31.24
CA ARG A 37 -0.24 -22.59 30.84
C ARG A 37 -1.02 -23.31 31.96
N LYS A 38 -0.52 -23.26 33.21
CA LYS A 38 -1.20 -23.85 34.37
C LYS A 38 -2.48 -23.10 34.75
N ILE A 39 -2.43 -21.77 34.70
CA ILE A 39 -3.59 -20.88 34.91
C ILE A 39 -4.70 -21.24 33.92
N MET A 40 -4.38 -21.37 32.63
CA MET A 40 -5.33 -21.79 31.59
C MET A 40 -5.89 -23.19 31.84
N GLU A 41 -5.04 -24.17 32.18
CA GLU A 41 -5.45 -25.55 32.44
C GLU A 41 -6.47 -25.64 33.60
N VAL A 42 -6.24 -24.89 34.68
CA VAL A 42 -7.19 -24.80 35.81
C VAL A 42 -8.44 -24.03 35.41
N MET A 43 -8.31 -22.84 34.78
CA MET A 43 -9.45 -22.00 34.41
C MET A 43 -10.38 -22.68 33.41
N ILE A 44 -9.86 -23.44 32.44
CA ILE A 44 -10.67 -24.08 31.39
C ILE A 44 -11.22 -25.42 31.89
N HIS A 45 -10.39 -26.29 32.46
CA HIS A 45 -10.78 -27.69 32.68
C HIS A 45 -11.16 -28.04 34.13
N GLN A 46 -10.77 -27.25 35.13
CA GLN A 46 -10.94 -27.61 36.56
C GLN A 46 -11.89 -26.67 37.32
N ALA A 47 -11.91 -25.38 36.98
CA ALA A 47 -12.69 -24.35 37.66
C ALA A 47 -13.25 -23.27 36.71
N PRO A 48 -14.05 -23.62 35.68
CA PRO A 48 -14.57 -22.66 34.69
C PRO A 48 -15.42 -21.53 35.26
N GLN A 49 -16.00 -21.69 36.46
CA GLN A 49 -16.63 -20.60 37.21
C GLN A 49 -15.69 -19.44 37.58
N THR A 50 -14.37 -19.59 37.36
CA THR A 50 -13.36 -18.54 37.56
C THR A 50 -13.06 -17.72 36.32
N ILE A 51 -13.50 -18.14 35.12
CA ILE A 51 -13.24 -17.43 33.87
C ILE A 51 -13.74 -15.97 33.91
N PRO A 52 -14.97 -15.65 34.37
CA PRO A 52 -15.42 -14.26 34.46
C PRO A 52 -14.53 -13.35 35.30
N MET A 53 -13.86 -13.91 36.32
CA MET A 53 -13.08 -13.17 37.31
C MET A 53 -11.66 -12.85 36.83
N TYR A 54 -11.05 -13.74 36.04
CA TYR A 54 -9.63 -13.67 35.70
C TYR A 54 -9.32 -13.66 34.20
N ILE A 55 -10.33 -13.67 33.32
CA ILE A 55 -10.13 -13.55 31.86
C ILE A 55 -9.31 -12.31 31.50
N GLU A 56 -9.61 -11.15 32.08
CA GLU A 56 -8.88 -9.90 31.83
C GLU A 56 -7.41 -9.97 32.27
N ASN A 57 -7.11 -10.67 33.37
CA ASN A 57 -5.73 -10.87 33.83
C ASN A 57 -4.92 -11.64 32.79
N VAL A 58 -5.48 -12.67 32.15
CA VAL A 58 -4.79 -13.44 31.10
C VAL A 58 -4.72 -12.65 29.79
N LEU A 59 -5.77 -11.92 29.42
CA LEU A 59 -5.79 -11.07 28.22
C LEU A 59 -4.85 -9.86 28.34
N SER A 60 -4.54 -9.38 29.55
CA SER A 60 -3.58 -8.27 29.75
C SER A 60 -2.18 -8.57 29.16
N PHE A 61 -1.81 -9.84 29.04
CA PHE A 61 -0.53 -10.28 28.47
C PHE A 61 -0.46 -10.29 26.93
N VAL A 62 -1.48 -9.80 26.22
CA VAL A 62 -1.43 -9.53 24.76
C VAL A 62 -0.23 -8.65 24.39
N SER A 63 0.08 -7.66 25.22
CA SER A 63 1.16 -6.67 25.01
C SER A 63 2.50 -7.06 25.65
N ASP A 64 2.66 -8.29 26.14
CA ASP A 64 3.91 -8.77 26.74
C ASP A 64 5.09 -8.74 25.74
N LYS A 65 6.33 -8.63 26.22
CA LYS A 65 7.53 -8.65 25.36
C LYS A 65 7.90 -10.08 24.90
N SER A 66 7.46 -11.10 25.63
CA SER A 66 7.80 -12.50 25.41
C SER A 66 6.91 -13.15 24.34
N THR A 67 7.57 -13.64 23.28
CA THR A 67 6.91 -14.37 22.18
C THR A 67 6.13 -15.60 22.67
N ASP A 68 6.67 -16.34 23.64
CA ASP A 68 5.99 -17.52 24.20
C ASP A 68 4.82 -17.17 25.12
N VAL A 69 4.84 -15.99 25.77
CA VAL A 69 3.68 -15.49 26.51
C VAL A 69 2.55 -15.15 25.55
N LYS A 70 2.81 -14.34 24.51
CA LYS A 70 1.79 -14.03 23.47
C LYS A 70 1.22 -15.30 22.83
N LYS A 71 2.06 -16.29 22.48
CA LYS A 71 1.60 -17.58 21.95
C LYS A 71 0.71 -18.37 22.92
N GLN A 72 0.94 -18.26 24.23
CA GLN A 72 0.12 -18.89 25.26
C GLN A 72 -1.22 -18.14 25.42
N VAL A 73 -1.25 -16.81 25.30
CA VAL A 73 -2.49 -16.00 25.23
C VAL A 73 -3.31 -16.32 23.98
N VAL A 74 -2.68 -16.47 22.81
CA VAL A 74 -3.38 -16.94 21.58
C VAL A 74 -4.04 -18.30 21.81
N ALA A 75 -3.36 -19.23 22.49
CA ALA A 75 -3.93 -20.54 22.82
C ALA A 75 -5.10 -20.45 23.81
N PHE A 76 -5.11 -19.47 24.72
CA PHE A 76 -6.24 -19.21 25.61
C PHE A 76 -7.47 -18.71 24.85
N ILE A 77 -7.27 -17.73 23.96
CA ILE A 77 -8.32 -17.20 23.07
C ILE A 77 -8.92 -18.31 22.20
N GLU A 78 -8.06 -19.17 21.62
CA GLU A 78 -8.52 -20.30 20.81
C GLU A 78 -9.39 -21.27 21.61
N GLU A 79 -8.97 -21.64 22.82
CA GLU A 79 -9.68 -22.64 23.63
C GLU A 79 -10.96 -22.10 24.27
N LEU A 80 -10.96 -20.83 24.70
CA LEU A 80 -12.20 -20.12 25.09
C LEU A 80 -13.20 -20.10 23.93
N SER A 81 -12.76 -19.85 22.69
CA SER A 81 -13.67 -19.85 21.53
C SER A 81 -14.38 -21.20 21.31
N LYS A 82 -13.74 -22.33 21.70
CA LYS A 82 -14.31 -23.68 21.55
C LYS A 82 -15.28 -24.03 22.68
N GLN A 83 -14.86 -23.81 23.93
CA GLN A 83 -15.54 -24.34 25.11
C GLN A 83 -16.49 -23.32 25.77
N TYR A 84 -16.18 -22.02 25.65
CA TYR A 84 -16.85 -20.93 26.37
C TYR A 84 -17.14 -19.75 25.42
N PRO A 85 -17.96 -19.96 24.37
CA PRO A 85 -18.20 -18.96 23.32
C PRO A 85 -18.93 -17.71 23.82
N GLU A 86 -19.50 -17.71 25.03
CA GLU A 86 -20.04 -16.51 25.68
C GLU A 86 -19.00 -15.39 25.90
N TYR A 87 -17.70 -15.72 25.93
CA TYR A 87 -16.63 -14.72 26.02
C TYR A 87 -16.11 -14.22 24.66
N LEU A 88 -16.71 -14.64 23.54
CA LEU A 88 -16.34 -14.17 22.19
C LEU A 88 -16.27 -12.63 22.05
N PRO A 89 -17.21 -11.82 22.60
CA PRO A 89 -17.11 -10.37 22.60
C PRO A 89 -15.82 -9.81 23.21
N LYS A 90 -15.26 -10.46 24.24
CA LYS A 90 -14.05 -10.01 24.94
C LYS A 90 -12.76 -10.41 24.22
N ILE A 91 -12.74 -11.59 23.60
CA ILE A 91 -11.49 -12.18 23.08
C ILE A 91 -11.22 -11.87 21.59
N ILE A 92 -12.26 -11.56 20.80
CA ILE A 92 -12.11 -11.41 19.34
C ILE A 92 -11.25 -10.21 18.94
N GLY A 93 -11.37 -9.07 19.65
CA GLY A 93 -10.52 -7.89 19.44
C GLY A 93 -9.05 -8.15 19.80
N GLN A 94 -8.80 -8.94 20.86
CA GLN A 94 -7.44 -9.31 21.26
C GLN A 94 -6.78 -10.24 20.23
N LEU A 95 -7.56 -11.13 19.60
CA LEU A 95 -7.08 -11.96 18.48
C LEU A 95 -6.68 -11.11 17.27
N GLN A 96 -7.47 -10.08 16.95
CA GLN A 96 -7.16 -9.15 15.86
C GLN A 96 -5.82 -8.42 16.10
N MET A 97 -5.55 -7.97 17.32
CA MET A 97 -4.26 -7.34 17.69
C MET A 97 -3.08 -8.32 17.55
N LEU A 98 -3.27 -9.59 17.90
CA LEU A 98 -2.23 -10.62 17.83
C LEU A 98 -1.94 -11.12 16.39
N VAL A 99 -2.88 -10.94 15.45
CA VAL A 99 -2.64 -11.22 14.01
C VAL A 99 -1.73 -10.16 13.38
N ILE A 100 -1.79 -8.90 13.82
CA ILE A 100 -0.93 -7.81 13.32
C ILE A 100 0.35 -7.59 14.15
N ASP A 101 0.70 -8.54 15.02
CA ASP A 101 1.87 -8.45 15.91
C ASP A 101 3.19 -8.30 15.12
N SER A 102 4.18 -7.60 15.67
CA SER A 102 5.49 -7.45 15.02
C SER A 102 6.27 -8.76 14.90
N VAL A 103 5.94 -9.79 15.68
CA VAL A 103 6.64 -11.08 15.67
C VAL A 103 5.92 -12.10 14.79
N ILE A 104 6.54 -12.45 13.66
CA ILE A 104 6.07 -13.46 12.68
C ILE A 104 5.66 -14.80 13.32
N ALA A 105 6.34 -15.21 14.40
CA ALA A 105 5.99 -16.44 15.15
C ALA A 105 4.66 -16.34 15.92
N VAL A 106 4.28 -15.12 16.35
CA VAL A 106 2.99 -14.82 16.98
C VAL A 106 1.90 -14.71 15.92
N GLN A 107 2.14 -13.94 14.85
CA GLN A 107 1.21 -13.79 13.72
C GLN A 107 0.75 -15.14 13.18
N LYS A 108 1.67 -16.06 12.86
CA LYS A 108 1.33 -17.41 12.37
C LYS A 108 0.49 -18.21 13.37
N ARG A 109 0.77 -18.09 14.67
CA ARG A 109 0.00 -18.77 15.72
C ARG A 109 -1.39 -18.15 15.90
N ALA A 110 -1.52 -16.83 15.72
CA ALA A 110 -2.77 -16.09 15.75
C ALA A 110 -3.66 -16.41 14.55
N ILE A 111 -3.11 -16.53 13.34
CA ILE A 111 -3.84 -16.98 12.14
C ILE A 111 -4.41 -18.40 12.33
N GLN A 112 -3.64 -19.33 12.93
CA GLN A 112 -4.13 -20.67 13.28
C GLN A 112 -5.34 -20.62 14.23
N ALA A 113 -5.28 -19.77 15.26
CA ALA A 113 -6.41 -19.58 16.19
C ALA A 113 -7.60 -18.87 15.51
N ALA A 114 -7.34 -17.95 14.58
CA ALA A 114 -8.36 -17.23 13.83
C ALA A 114 -9.21 -18.16 12.96
N SER A 115 -8.64 -19.21 12.35
CA SER A 115 -9.43 -20.22 11.61
C SER A 115 -10.46 -20.88 12.52
N ILE A 116 -10.04 -21.32 13.71
CA ILE A 116 -10.90 -21.99 14.70
C ILE A 116 -11.93 -21.01 15.28
N ALA A 117 -11.51 -19.80 15.63
CA ALA A 117 -12.40 -18.77 16.13
C ALA A 117 -13.46 -18.35 15.08
N TYR A 118 -13.13 -18.34 13.78
CA TYR A 118 -14.07 -18.03 12.70
C TYR A 118 -15.21 -19.06 12.62
N ARG A 119 -14.90 -20.36 12.68
CA ARG A 119 -15.92 -21.42 12.80
C ARG A 119 -16.77 -21.24 14.05
N ASN A 120 -16.15 -20.99 15.19
CA ASN A 120 -16.85 -20.92 16.47
C ASN A 120 -17.75 -19.68 16.59
N VAL A 121 -17.32 -18.51 16.06
CA VAL A 121 -18.16 -17.31 16.00
C VAL A 121 -19.39 -17.53 15.12
N LEU A 122 -19.25 -18.16 13.95
CA LEU A 122 -20.41 -18.47 13.11
C LEU A 122 -21.39 -19.44 13.80
N ILE A 123 -20.88 -20.48 14.48
CA ILE A 123 -21.71 -21.41 15.28
C ILE A 123 -22.40 -20.68 16.46
N TRP A 124 -21.72 -19.74 17.11
CA TRP A 124 -22.30 -18.94 18.20
C TRP A 124 -23.38 -17.98 17.68
N LEU A 125 -23.15 -17.28 16.55
CA LEU A 125 -24.15 -16.41 15.93
C LEU A 125 -25.44 -17.15 15.53
N CYS A 126 -25.37 -18.46 15.29
CA CYS A 126 -26.54 -19.32 15.04
C CYS A 126 -27.28 -19.81 16.30
N LYS A 127 -26.67 -19.71 17.49
CA LYS A 127 -27.15 -20.36 18.73
C LYS A 127 -27.31 -19.42 19.93
N SER A 128 -26.75 -18.20 19.84
CA SER A 128 -26.70 -17.26 20.94
C SER A 128 -28.02 -16.48 21.09
N ASN A 129 -28.43 -16.29 22.34
CA ASN A 129 -29.52 -15.38 22.73
C ASN A 129 -28.96 -14.03 23.26
N ALA A 130 -27.71 -13.70 22.93
CA ALA A 130 -27.08 -12.42 23.31
C ALA A 130 -27.75 -11.23 22.61
N GLU A 131 -27.43 -10.01 23.05
CA GLU A 131 -27.99 -8.81 22.43
C GLU A 131 -27.48 -8.63 21.00
N ILE A 132 -28.35 -8.17 20.10
CA ILE A 132 -28.04 -7.97 18.68
C ILE A 132 -26.83 -7.03 18.50
N GLN A 133 -26.63 -6.08 19.43
CA GLN A 133 -25.47 -5.18 19.44
C GLN A 133 -24.15 -5.91 19.74
N GLU A 134 -24.12 -6.84 20.71
CA GLU A 134 -22.93 -7.66 21.00
C GLU A 134 -22.63 -8.61 19.84
N MET A 135 -23.66 -9.23 19.27
CA MET A 135 -23.53 -10.11 18.11
C MET A 135 -22.99 -9.36 16.88
N GLN A 136 -23.45 -8.13 16.64
CA GLN A 136 -22.91 -7.25 15.60
C GLN A 136 -21.46 -6.84 15.91
N HIS A 137 -21.13 -6.49 17.15
CA HIS A 137 -19.78 -6.10 17.55
C HIS A 137 -18.77 -7.23 17.29
N VAL A 138 -19.11 -8.48 17.63
CA VAL A 138 -18.29 -9.67 17.31
C VAL A 138 -18.16 -9.85 15.79
N TRP A 139 -19.26 -9.70 15.06
CA TRP A 139 -19.28 -9.84 13.59
C TRP A 139 -18.41 -8.81 12.87
N GLU A 140 -18.42 -7.55 13.32
CA GLU A 140 -17.55 -6.50 12.76
C GLU A 140 -16.06 -6.80 12.98
N HIS A 141 -15.69 -7.29 14.15
CA HIS A 141 -14.31 -7.72 14.44
C HIS A 141 -13.92 -8.96 13.62
N LEU A 142 -14.85 -9.89 13.40
CA LEU A 142 -14.60 -11.06 12.55
C LEU A 142 -14.33 -10.68 11.08
N ASN A 143 -15.08 -9.71 10.54
CA ASN A 143 -14.84 -9.23 9.18
C ASN A 143 -13.50 -8.48 9.06
N LYS A 144 -13.13 -7.66 10.05
CA LYS A 144 -11.81 -7.01 10.13
C LYS A 144 -10.68 -8.06 10.18
N LEU A 145 -10.82 -9.09 11.02
CA LEU A 145 -9.89 -10.20 11.14
C LEU A 145 -9.72 -10.97 9.82
N LYS A 146 -10.83 -11.30 9.15
CA LYS A 146 -10.84 -11.97 7.84
C LYS A 146 -10.13 -11.15 6.76
N LEU A 147 -10.42 -9.86 6.65
CA LEU A 147 -9.79 -8.96 5.68
C LEU A 147 -8.26 -8.80 5.92
N LEU A 148 -7.84 -8.73 7.18
CA LEU A 148 -6.42 -8.70 7.53
C LEU A 148 -5.67 -9.96 7.07
N ILE A 149 -6.25 -11.15 7.32
CA ILE A 149 -5.62 -12.43 6.97
C ILE A 149 -5.68 -12.71 5.45
N LEU A 150 -6.72 -12.21 4.77
CA LEU A 150 -6.81 -12.19 3.30
C LEU A 150 -5.62 -11.43 2.71
N ASN A 151 -5.40 -10.18 3.14
CA ASN A 151 -4.31 -9.33 2.66
C ASN A 151 -2.91 -9.90 3.00
N MET A 152 -2.80 -10.77 4.00
CA MET A 152 -1.57 -11.49 4.34
C MET A 152 -1.20 -12.62 3.36
N ILE A 153 -2.05 -12.97 2.37
CA ILE A 153 -1.68 -13.94 1.32
C ILE A 153 -0.48 -13.47 0.47
N ASP A 154 -0.31 -12.15 0.32
CA ASP A 154 0.79 -11.52 -0.40
C ASP A 154 1.97 -11.11 0.52
N SER A 155 1.94 -11.51 1.80
CA SER A 155 3.03 -11.24 2.75
C SER A 155 4.37 -11.81 2.26
N GLU A 156 5.46 -11.07 2.43
CA GLU A 156 6.82 -11.52 2.07
C GLU A 156 7.22 -12.85 2.76
N ASN A 157 6.71 -13.11 3.98
CA ASN A 157 7.04 -14.32 4.72
C ASN A 157 6.27 -15.55 4.20
N GLU A 158 6.99 -16.52 3.62
CA GLU A 158 6.41 -17.79 3.16
C GLU A 158 5.52 -18.47 4.20
N GLY A 159 5.94 -18.46 5.47
CA GLY A 159 5.21 -19.09 6.55
C GLY A 159 3.91 -18.36 6.93
N ILE A 160 3.78 -17.06 6.67
CA ILE A 160 2.51 -16.33 6.85
C ILE A 160 1.54 -16.74 5.74
N ARG A 161 1.98 -16.67 4.48
CA ARG A 161 1.19 -17.07 3.31
C ARG A 161 0.60 -18.48 3.47
N THR A 162 1.39 -19.44 3.94
CA THR A 162 0.94 -20.83 4.20
C THR A 162 -0.22 -20.90 5.20
N HIS A 163 -0.24 -20.04 6.22
CA HIS A 163 -1.33 -20.00 7.20
C HIS A 163 -2.53 -19.18 6.70
N SER A 164 -2.33 -18.09 5.96
CA SER A 164 -3.43 -17.38 5.28
C SER A 164 -4.19 -18.30 4.32
N ILE A 165 -3.51 -19.13 3.53
CA ILE A 165 -4.16 -20.13 2.65
C ILE A 165 -5.06 -21.08 3.47
N LYS A 166 -4.63 -21.51 4.66
CA LYS A 166 -5.41 -22.38 5.56
C LYS A 166 -6.51 -21.66 6.34
N PHE A 167 -6.44 -20.35 6.51
CA PHE A 167 -7.56 -19.55 6.99
C PHE A 167 -8.61 -19.36 5.89
N LEU A 168 -8.18 -19.04 4.66
CA LEU A 168 -9.09 -18.84 3.53
C LEU A 168 -9.78 -20.14 3.07
N GLU A 169 -9.13 -21.29 3.22
CA GLU A 169 -9.74 -22.63 3.13
C GLU A 169 -10.99 -22.74 4.02
N GLU A 170 -10.84 -22.44 5.31
CA GLU A 170 -11.88 -22.53 6.32
C GLU A 170 -13.02 -21.53 6.07
N VAL A 171 -12.68 -20.30 5.67
CA VAL A 171 -13.64 -19.25 5.31
C VAL A 171 -14.52 -19.68 4.13
N VAL A 172 -13.93 -20.19 3.04
CA VAL A 172 -14.69 -20.65 1.86
C VAL A 172 -15.60 -21.84 2.19
N LEU A 173 -15.16 -22.78 3.04
CA LEU A 173 -15.99 -23.90 3.48
C LEU A 173 -17.24 -23.42 4.24
N LEU A 174 -17.07 -22.50 5.19
CA LEU A 174 -18.14 -22.07 6.08
C LEU A 174 -19.10 -21.06 5.44
N GLN A 175 -18.65 -20.32 4.42
CA GLN A 175 -19.45 -19.37 3.65
C GLN A 175 -20.08 -19.95 2.36
N SER A 176 -20.02 -21.27 2.16
CA SER A 176 -20.66 -21.93 1.02
C SER A 176 -21.72 -22.96 1.44
N SER A 177 -22.74 -23.07 0.60
CA SER A 177 -23.77 -24.11 0.62
C SER A 177 -23.17 -25.51 0.37
N SER A 178 -23.77 -26.55 0.96
CA SER A 178 -23.33 -27.95 0.80
C SER A 178 -24.54 -28.89 0.71
N GLU A 179 -24.47 -29.87 -0.18
CA GLU A 179 -25.58 -30.77 -0.52
C GLU A 179 -25.56 -32.10 0.27
N ASP A 180 -24.40 -32.46 0.86
CA ASP A 180 -24.04 -33.85 1.22
C ASP A 180 -23.72 -34.08 2.72
N SER A 181 -24.05 -33.18 3.66
CA SER A 181 -23.74 -33.39 5.10
C SER A 181 -24.62 -32.64 6.10
N GLU A 182 -25.32 -33.37 6.98
CA GLU A 182 -26.08 -32.79 8.09
C GLU A 182 -25.19 -32.33 9.26
N ASP A 183 -24.05 -32.97 9.51
CA ASP A 183 -23.17 -32.68 10.67
C ASP A 183 -22.30 -31.42 10.51
N GLU A 184 -21.93 -31.03 9.29
CA GLU A 184 -21.04 -29.87 9.09
C GLU A 184 -21.79 -28.53 9.15
N PHE A 185 -21.13 -27.46 9.60
CA PHE A 185 -21.66 -26.10 9.47
C PHE A 185 -21.66 -25.65 8.00
N THR A 186 -22.80 -25.14 7.53
CA THR A 186 -23.01 -24.61 6.18
C THR A 186 -23.65 -23.23 6.23
N LEU A 187 -23.53 -22.46 5.14
CA LEU A 187 -24.13 -21.12 4.99
C LEU A 187 -25.63 -21.10 5.31
N ASP A 188 -26.34 -22.17 4.97
CA ASP A 188 -27.79 -22.32 5.11
C ASP A 188 -28.27 -22.31 6.57
N LYS A 189 -27.38 -22.69 7.51
CA LYS A 189 -27.63 -22.71 8.95
C LYS A 189 -27.56 -21.32 9.60
N LEU A 190 -27.14 -20.27 8.87
CA LEU A 190 -27.13 -18.89 9.38
C LEU A 190 -28.56 -18.34 9.57
N PRO A 191 -28.89 -17.71 10.71
CA PRO A 191 -30.24 -17.22 11.00
C PRO A 191 -30.62 -16.05 10.09
N ALA A 192 -31.78 -16.14 9.44
CA ALA A 192 -32.31 -15.08 8.57
C ALA A 192 -32.83 -13.84 9.32
N HIS A 193 -32.89 -13.88 10.66
CA HIS A 193 -33.38 -12.76 11.48
C HIS A 193 -32.29 -11.74 11.86
N LEU A 194 -31.00 -12.02 11.62
CA LEU A 194 -29.91 -11.09 11.92
C LEU A 194 -29.65 -10.18 10.70
N PRO A 195 -29.99 -8.88 10.75
CA PRO A 195 -30.01 -8.01 9.56
C PRO A 195 -28.62 -7.73 8.97
N PHE A 196 -27.54 -7.97 9.74
CA PHE A 196 -26.16 -7.83 9.31
C PHE A 196 -25.59 -9.11 8.63
N LEU A 197 -26.30 -10.24 8.63
CA LEU A 197 -25.87 -11.50 8.00
C LEU A 197 -26.56 -11.74 6.65
N LYS A 198 -26.06 -11.09 5.60
CA LYS A 198 -26.58 -11.26 4.23
C LYS A 198 -25.96 -12.51 3.56
N ARG A 199 -26.64 -13.66 3.63
CA ARG A 199 -26.15 -14.95 3.06
C ARG A 199 -25.55 -14.83 1.65
N HIS A 200 -26.24 -14.13 0.73
CA HIS A 200 -25.77 -13.91 -0.66
C HIS A 200 -24.37 -13.26 -0.71
N ALA A 201 -24.15 -12.20 0.05
CA ALA A 201 -22.86 -11.49 0.09
C ALA A 201 -21.72 -12.36 0.67
N LEU A 202 -22.05 -13.30 1.56
CA LEU A 202 -21.08 -14.27 2.07
C LEU A 202 -20.71 -15.33 1.02
N GLU A 203 -21.67 -15.76 0.19
CA GLU A 203 -21.42 -16.70 -0.90
C GLU A 203 -20.64 -16.06 -2.07
N GLU A 204 -20.93 -14.79 -2.38
CA GLU A 204 -20.12 -13.96 -3.30
C GLU A 204 -18.69 -13.79 -2.77
N GLU A 205 -18.52 -13.49 -1.49
CA GLU A 205 -17.21 -13.40 -0.83
C GLU A 205 -16.46 -14.75 -0.89
N ALA A 206 -17.13 -15.87 -0.64
CA ALA A 206 -16.55 -17.21 -0.75
C ALA A 206 -16.07 -17.53 -2.17
N GLU A 207 -16.86 -17.17 -3.18
CA GLU A 207 -16.49 -17.30 -4.60
C GLU A 207 -15.30 -16.41 -4.97
N HIS A 208 -15.25 -15.16 -4.49
CA HIS A 208 -14.10 -14.27 -4.69
C HIS A 208 -12.82 -14.81 -4.02
N ILE A 209 -12.91 -15.33 -2.79
CA ILE A 209 -11.77 -15.94 -2.08
C ILE A 209 -11.31 -17.24 -2.78
N PHE A 210 -12.25 -18.05 -3.28
CA PHE A 210 -11.92 -19.23 -4.08
C PHE A 210 -11.20 -18.86 -5.38
N GLN A 211 -11.65 -17.82 -6.09
CA GLN A 211 -10.95 -17.29 -7.26
C GLN A 211 -9.56 -16.73 -6.93
N LEU A 212 -9.38 -16.09 -5.77
CA LEU A 212 -8.07 -15.63 -5.29
C LEU A 212 -7.12 -16.81 -5.04
N LEU A 213 -7.59 -17.89 -4.42
CA LEU A 213 -6.81 -19.12 -4.22
C LEU A 213 -6.42 -19.78 -5.56
N LEU A 214 -7.30 -19.78 -6.57
CA LEU A 214 -6.97 -20.25 -7.93
C LEU A 214 -5.91 -19.37 -8.61
N LYS A 215 -6.03 -18.04 -8.52
CA LYS A 215 -5.04 -17.09 -9.06
C LYS A 215 -3.67 -17.27 -8.38
N PHE A 216 -3.65 -17.44 -7.06
CA PHE A 216 -2.44 -17.66 -6.28
C PHE A 216 -1.75 -18.99 -6.65
N HIS A 217 -2.52 -20.09 -6.75
CA HIS A 217 -2.04 -21.41 -7.20
C HIS A 217 -1.38 -21.38 -8.60
N ASN A 218 -1.89 -20.58 -9.53
CA ASN A 218 -1.34 -20.42 -10.89
C ASN A 218 -0.17 -19.42 -11.00
N SER A 219 0.27 -18.78 -9.90
CA SER A 219 1.33 -17.78 -9.92
C SER A 219 2.70 -18.36 -10.30
N GLN A 220 3.39 -17.72 -11.26
CA GLN A 220 4.70 -18.17 -11.75
C GLN A 220 5.85 -17.98 -10.75
N HIS A 221 5.60 -17.30 -9.62
CA HIS A 221 6.58 -17.06 -8.56
C HIS A 221 6.21 -17.68 -7.21
N ILE A 222 5.18 -18.53 -7.16
CA ILE A 222 4.79 -19.24 -5.94
C ILE A 222 5.89 -20.19 -5.46
N SER A 223 6.15 -20.21 -4.15
CA SER A 223 7.12 -21.11 -3.53
C SER A 223 6.54 -22.53 -3.35
N SER A 224 7.41 -23.55 -3.38
CA SER A 224 6.97 -24.96 -3.38
C SER A 224 6.08 -25.35 -2.19
N VAL A 225 6.29 -24.76 -1.01
CA VAL A 225 5.49 -25.06 0.19
C VAL A 225 4.09 -24.47 0.05
N ASN A 226 3.98 -23.20 -0.36
CA ASN A 226 2.71 -22.53 -0.59
C ASN A 226 1.92 -23.16 -1.74
N LEU A 227 2.59 -23.61 -2.81
CA LEU A 227 1.95 -24.33 -3.91
C LEU A 227 1.35 -25.66 -3.43
N MET A 228 2.12 -26.50 -2.73
CA MET A 228 1.60 -27.75 -2.18
C MET A 228 0.50 -27.53 -1.14
N ALA A 229 0.56 -26.46 -0.35
CA ALA A 229 -0.51 -26.06 0.56
C ALA A 229 -1.79 -25.71 -0.21
N CYS A 230 -1.70 -24.79 -1.18
CA CYS A 230 -2.84 -24.33 -1.98
C CYS A 230 -3.46 -25.44 -2.82
N MET A 231 -2.66 -26.33 -3.42
CA MET A 231 -3.13 -27.55 -4.08
C MET A 231 -3.95 -28.42 -3.11
N THR A 232 -3.50 -28.58 -1.86
CA THR A 232 -4.20 -29.37 -0.84
C THR A 232 -5.53 -28.70 -0.46
N THR A 233 -5.54 -27.37 -0.34
CA THR A 233 -6.72 -26.55 -0.10
C THR A 233 -7.76 -26.69 -1.19
N LEU A 234 -7.39 -26.45 -2.45
CA LEU A 234 -8.29 -26.61 -3.60
C LEU A 234 -8.86 -28.03 -3.66
N CYS A 235 -8.04 -29.06 -3.41
CA CYS A 235 -8.48 -30.46 -3.34
C CYS A 235 -9.34 -30.83 -2.11
N LEU A 236 -9.39 -29.99 -1.07
CA LEU A 236 -10.33 -30.15 0.04
C LEU A 236 -11.66 -29.46 -0.29
N LEU A 237 -11.58 -28.20 -0.75
CA LEU A 237 -12.74 -27.42 -1.20
C LEU A 237 -13.55 -28.18 -2.27
N ALA A 238 -12.89 -28.76 -3.27
CA ALA A 238 -13.54 -29.56 -4.32
C ALA A 238 -14.30 -30.79 -3.81
N LYS A 239 -13.90 -31.37 -2.67
CA LYS A 239 -14.57 -32.54 -2.09
C LYS A 239 -15.75 -32.13 -1.23
N LEU A 240 -15.52 -31.21 -0.30
CA LEU A 240 -16.52 -30.76 0.66
C LEU A 240 -17.58 -29.85 0.02
N ARG A 241 -17.27 -29.21 -1.11
CA ARG A 241 -18.16 -28.31 -1.86
C ARG A 241 -18.09 -28.64 -3.36
N PRO A 242 -18.85 -29.65 -3.83
CA PRO A 242 -18.76 -30.20 -5.19
C PRO A 242 -18.82 -29.18 -6.34
N LYS A 243 -19.50 -28.05 -6.15
CA LYS A 243 -19.56 -26.94 -7.14
C LYS A 243 -18.18 -26.43 -7.60
N TYR A 244 -17.13 -26.59 -6.79
CA TYR A 244 -15.77 -26.21 -7.16
C TYR A 244 -14.98 -27.30 -7.91
N MET A 245 -15.46 -28.55 -7.95
CA MET A 245 -14.74 -29.71 -8.51
C MET A 245 -14.24 -29.50 -9.95
N PRO A 246 -15.03 -29.01 -10.93
CA PRO A 246 -14.55 -28.88 -12.31
C PRO A 246 -13.40 -27.88 -12.44
N ARG A 247 -13.51 -26.73 -11.75
CA ARG A 247 -12.50 -25.66 -11.75
C ARG A 247 -11.20 -26.09 -11.07
N VAL A 248 -11.29 -26.89 -10.00
CA VAL A 248 -10.11 -27.46 -9.34
C VAL A 248 -9.44 -28.54 -10.19
N VAL A 249 -10.21 -29.43 -10.84
CA VAL A 249 -9.65 -30.42 -11.77
C VAL A 249 -8.95 -29.73 -12.95
N GLN A 250 -9.51 -28.63 -13.46
CA GLN A 250 -8.85 -27.80 -14.47
C GLN A 250 -7.54 -27.21 -13.94
N ALA A 251 -7.54 -26.48 -12.82
CA ALA A 251 -6.33 -25.82 -12.30
C ALA A 251 -5.20 -26.80 -11.91
N LEU A 252 -5.52 -28.05 -11.55
CA LEU A 252 -4.54 -29.11 -11.33
C LEU A 252 -3.98 -29.67 -12.65
N GLY A 253 -4.77 -29.65 -13.73
CA GLY A 253 -4.35 -29.97 -15.09
C GLY A 253 -3.48 -28.88 -15.70
N ASP A 254 -3.88 -27.62 -15.56
CA ASP A 254 -3.12 -26.45 -15.99
C ASP A 254 -1.72 -26.48 -15.34
N LEU A 255 -1.64 -26.60 -14.00
CA LEU A 255 -0.38 -26.71 -13.26
C LEU A 255 0.53 -27.84 -13.74
N HIS A 256 0.00 -28.98 -14.19
CA HIS A 256 0.84 -30.06 -14.72
C HIS A 256 1.62 -29.62 -15.98
N THR A 257 1.01 -28.75 -16.79
CA THR A 257 1.58 -28.22 -18.03
C THR A 257 2.37 -26.91 -17.82
N THR A 258 1.99 -26.07 -16.85
CA THR A 258 2.58 -24.75 -16.56
C THR A 258 3.20 -24.67 -15.16
N LEU A 259 4.07 -25.63 -14.83
CA LEU A 259 4.81 -25.64 -13.56
C LEU A 259 5.68 -24.37 -13.41
N PRO A 260 5.64 -23.66 -12.26
CA PRO A 260 6.39 -22.42 -12.07
C PRO A 260 7.90 -22.58 -12.30
N PRO A 261 8.53 -21.71 -13.11
CA PRO A 261 9.95 -21.83 -13.51
C PRO A 261 10.94 -21.53 -12.37
N THR A 262 10.46 -20.99 -11.25
CA THR A 262 11.25 -20.74 -10.03
C THR A 262 11.58 -22.01 -9.24
N LEU A 263 10.94 -23.14 -9.56
CA LEU A 263 11.10 -24.39 -8.81
C LEU A 263 12.32 -25.19 -9.28
N SER A 264 13.22 -25.51 -8.34
CA SER A 264 14.32 -26.45 -8.59
C SER A 264 13.81 -27.86 -8.92
N GLN A 265 14.62 -28.69 -9.58
CA GLN A 265 14.21 -30.04 -10.01
C GLN A 265 13.70 -30.94 -8.86
N SER A 266 14.25 -30.80 -7.65
CA SER A 266 13.78 -31.52 -6.46
C SER A 266 12.42 -31.02 -5.98
N GLN A 267 12.15 -29.71 -6.06
CA GLN A 267 10.83 -29.12 -5.79
C GLN A 267 9.81 -29.54 -6.85
N VAL A 268 10.17 -29.51 -8.14
CA VAL A 268 9.32 -30.00 -9.25
C VAL A 268 8.93 -31.47 -9.05
N ASN A 269 9.89 -32.32 -8.68
CA ASN A 269 9.62 -33.73 -8.39
C ASN A 269 8.69 -33.89 -7.17
N SER A 270 8.84 -33.05 -6.15
CA SER A 270 8.00 -33.04 -4.95
C SER A 270 6.56 -32.59 -5.25
N VAL A 271 6.40 -31.50 -6.01
CA VAL A 271 5.09 -30.98 -6.47
C VAL A 271 4.38 -32.00 -7.36
N ARG A 272 5.08 -32.66 -8.30
CA ARG A 272 4.52 -33.73 -9.13
C ARG A 272 4.08 -34.95 -8.30
N LYS A 273 4.85 -35.35 -7.29
CA LYS A 273 4.47 -36.42 -6.35
C LYS A 273 3.22 -36.04 -5.53
N HIS A 274 3.15 -34.80 -5.07
CA HIS A 274 1.99 -34.27 -4.33
C HIS A 274 0.74 -34.17 -5.21
N LEU A 275 0.87 -33.68 -6.43
CA LEU A 275 -0.19 -33.64 -7.46
C LEU A 275 -0.74 -35.05 -7.73
N LYS A 276 0.12 -36.05 -7.96
CA LYS A 276 -0.27 -37.45 -8.12
C LYS A 276 -1.08 -37.96 -6.92
N MET A 277 -0.62 -37.70 -5.69
CA MET A 277 -1.32 -38.09 -4.47
C MET A 277 -2.70 -37.42 -4.34
N LEU A 278 -2.81 -36.13 -4.65
CA LEU A 278 -4.07 -35.38 -4.54
C LEU A 278 -5.09 -35.82 -5.60
N LEU A 279 -4.68 -36.02 -6.86
CA LEU A 279 -5.54 -36.55 -7.92
C LEU A 279 -6.02 -37.98 -7.61
N LEU A 280 -5.16 -38.82 -7.03
CA LEU A 280 -5.52 -40.14 -6.51
C LEU A 280 -6.52 -40.11 -5.33
N ASN A 281 -6.70 -38.95 -4.69
CA ASN A 281 -7.71 -38.74 -3.66
C ASN A 281 -8.98 -38.03 -4.19
N LEU A 282 -8.90 -37.35 -5.35
CA LEU A 282 -10.08 -36.80 -6.04
C LEU A 282 -10.82 -37.87 -6.84
N ILE A 283 -10.12 -38.73 -7.60
CA ILE A 283 -10.72 -39.77 -8.47
C ILE A 283 -11.54 -40.84 -7.71
N LYS A 284 -11.41 -40.89 -6.38
CA LYS A 284 -12.20 -41.75 -5.48
C LYS A 284 -13.52 -41.10 -5.04
N HIS A 285 -13.64 -39.77 -5.13
CA HIS A 285 -14.76 -39.01 -4.58
C HIS A 285 -16.06 -39.29 -5.34
N PRO A 286 -17.24 -39.33 -4.69
CA PRO A 286 -18.54 -39.43 -5.38
C PRO A 286 -18.72 -38.37 -6.47
N SER A 287 -18.62 -37.10 -6.10
CA SER A 287 -18.79 -35.92 -6.97
C SER A 287 -17.65 -35.67 -7.98
N SER A 288 -16.75 -36.64 -8.19
CA SER A 288 -15.73 -36.58 -9.26
C SER A 288 -16.18 -37.25 -10.57
N ASN A 289 -17.38 -37.87 -10.59
CA ASN A 289 -17.87 -38.74 -11.65
C ASN A 289 -17.74 -38.15 -13.06
N ASP A 290 -18.25 -36.94 -13.26
CA ASP A 290 -18.34 -36.32 -14.59
C ASP A 290 -16.96 -35.86 -15.08
N MET A 291 -16.02 -35.69 -14.15
CA MET A 291 -14.60 -35.38 -14.39
C MET A 291 -13.69 -36.62 -14.40
N LEU A 292 -14.23 -37.85 -14.28
CA LEU A 292 -13.45 -39.09 -14.36
C LEU A 292 -12.62 -39.22 -15.67
N PRO A 293 -13.07 -38.77 -16.86
CA PRO A 293 -12.22 -38.77 -18.06
C PRO A 293 -10.97 -37.90 -17.87
N ASN A 294 -11.16 -36.66 -17.43
CA ASN A 294 -10.09 -35.66 -17.24
C ASN A 294 -9.10 -36.12 -16.16
N LEU A 295 -9.60 -36.63 -15.02
CA LEU A 295 -8.79 -37.20 -13.95
C LEU A 295 -8.03 -38.46 -14.39
N THR A 296 -8.62 -39.31 -15.22
CA THR A 296 -7.94 -40.50 -15.79
C THR A 296 -6.80 -40.08 -16.71
N GLN A 297 -7.04 -39.09 -17.58
CA GLN A 297 -6.04 -38.56 -18.50
C GLN A 297 -4.86 -37.93 -17.75
N LEU A 298 -5.14 -37.01 -16.81
CA LEU A 298 -4.11 -36.30 -16.06
C LEU A 298 -3.25 -37.25 -15.20
N LEU A 299 -3.82 -38.32 -14.63
CA LEU A 299 -3.04 -39.37 -13.95
C LEU A 299 -2.12 -40.15 -14.91
N ALA A 300 -2.56 -40.39 -16.15
CA ALA A 300 -1.75 -41.05 -17.18
C ALA A 300 -0.60 -40.15 -17.65
N ASP A 301 -0.83 -38.85 -17.82
CA ASP A 301 0.19 -37.86 -18.20
C ASP A 301 1.24 -37.65 -17.08
N ILE A 302 0.84 -37.81 -15.81
CA ILE A 302 1.74 -37.90 -14.64
C ILE A 302 2.43 -39.29 -14.54
N GLY A 303 2.25 -40.17 -15.52
CA GLY A 303 2.97 -41.44 -15.64
C GLY A 303 2.41 -42.56 -14.76
N MET A 304 1.09 -42.64 -14.57
CA MET A 304 0.44 -43.86 -14.07
C MET A 304 0.11 -44.81 -15.20
N THR A 305 0.27 -46.11 -14.95
CA THR A 305 -0.17 -47.14 -15.90
C THR A 305 -1.70 -47.22 -15.92
N PRO A 306 -2.32 -47.56 -17.07
CA PRO A 306 -3.76 -47.81 -17.14
C PRO A 306 -4.23 -48.91 -16.17
N GLN A 307 -3.37 -49.85 -15.79
CA GLN A 307 -3.69 -50.90 -14.82
C GLN A 307 -3.79 -50.37 -13.38
N GLU A 308 -2.94 -49.42 -12.96
CA GLU A 308 -3.05 -48.78 -11.65
C GLU A 308 -4.32 -47.92 -11.56
N ILE A 309 -4.60 -47.12 -12.60
CA ILE A 309 -5.80 -46.26 -12.61
C ILE A 309 -7.08 -47.12 -12.54
N ASN A 310 -7.16 -48.21 -13.31
CA ASN A 310 -8.28 -49.16 -13.28
C ASN A 310 -8.44 -49.93 -11.95
N LYS A 311 -7.43 -49.92 -11.05
CA LYS A 311 -7.55 -50.48 -9.69
C LYS A 311 -8.11 -49.47 -8.67
N ILE A 312 -8.14 -48.18 -9.01
CA ILE A 312 -8.45 -47.07 -8.08
C ILE A 312 -9.82 -46.46 -8.35
N VAL A 313 -10.34 -46.54 -9.57
CA VAL A 313 -11.73 -46.16 -9.89
C VAL A 313 -12.73 -47.09 -9.18
N PRO A 314 -13.76 -46.57 -8.48
CA PRO A 314 -14.74 -47.39 -7.75
C PRO A 314 -15.49 -48.41 -8.62
N LYS A 315 -15.68 -49.63 -8.11
CA LYS A 315 -16.11 -50.81 -8.89
C LYS A 315 -17.45 -50.62 -9.61
N GLU A 316 -18.46 -50.03 -8.97
CA GLU A 316 -19.79 -49.82 -9.57
C GLU A 316 -19.74 -48.93 -10.81
N ARG A 317 -18.81 -47.95 -10.81
CA ARG A 317 -18.63 -46.95 -11.88
C ARG A 317 -17.93 -47.54 -13.11
N ARG A 318 -17.26 -48.68 -12.95
CA ARG A 318 -16.74 -49.49 -14.06
C ARG A 318 -17.86 -50.11 -14.89
N ASN A 319 -19.03 -50.34 -14.32
CA ASN A 319 -20.16 -50.99 -15.00
C ASN A 319 -21.05 -50.00 -15.78
N LYS A 320 -21.23 -48.74 -15.32
CA LYS A 320 -21.97 -47.72 -16.09
C LYS A 320 -21.38 -47.52 -17.49
N ARG A 321 -20.06 -47.33 -17.58
CA ARG A 321 -19.30 -47.24 -18.84
C ARG A 321 -19.36 -48.49 -19.74
N VAL A 322 -19.90 -49.61 -19.26
CA VAL A 322 -20.10 -50.85 -20.04
C VAL A 322 -21.55 -50.97 -20.55
N ASN A 323 -22.52 -50.33 -19.89
CA ASN A 323 -23.91 -50.30 -20.33
C ASN A 323 -24.17 -49.23 -21.41
N GLU A 324 -23.58 -48.04 -21.28
CA GLU A 324 -23.70 -46.94 -22.27
C GLU A 324 -23.18 -47.31 -23.68
N ILE A 325 -22.42 -48.40 -23.78
CA ILE A 325 -21.80 -48.90 -25.01
C ILE A 325 -22.76 -49.78 -25.84
N LYS A 326 -23.96 -50.10 -25.32
CA LYS A 326 -24.73 -51.30 -25.73
C LYS A 326 -26.03 -51.08 -26.53
N ASP A 327 -26.62 -49.88 -26.54
CA ASP A 327 -27.99 -49.68 -27.05
C ASP A 327 -28.13 -49.51 -28.58
N ASP A 328 -27.07 -49.07 -29.27
CA ASP A 328 -27.18 -48.31 -30.53
C ASP A 328 -27.70 -49.01 -31.83
N ASN A 329 -27.95 -50.33 -31.90
CA ASN A 329 -28.07 -51.06 -33.20
C ASN A 329 -29.46 -51.71 -33.43
N PRO A 330 -30.20 -51.36 -34.50
CA PRO A 330 -31.57 -51.82 -34.71
C PRO A 330 -31.67 -53.21 -35.35
N VAL A 331 -32.51 -54.05 -34.76
CA VAL A 331 -33.02 -55.28 -35.35
C VAL A 331 -34.39 -54.93 -35.98
N LYS A 332 -34.72 -55.30 -37.23
CA LYS A 332 -35.31 -56.60 -37.61
C LYS A 332 -35.69 -56.64 -39.10
N LYS A 333 -35.38 -57.76 -39.76
CA LYS A 333 -36.29 -58.67 -40.53
C LYS A 333 -35.42 -59.59 -41.41
N LEU A 334 -35.80 -60.83 -41.72
CA LEU A 334 -37.07 -61.52 -41.50
C LEU A 334 -36.90 -62.90 -40.84
N ARG A 335 -38.03 -63.56 -40.58
CA ARG A 335 -38.24 -64.76 -39.77
C ARG A 335 -38.46 -65.97 -40.68
N ILE A 336 -37.99 -67.17 -40.31
CA ILE A 336 -38.75 -68.44 -40.33
C ILE A 336 -37.98 -69.58 -39.64
N ASP A 337 -38.74 -70.31 -38.83
CA ASP A 337 -38.65 -71.67 -38.27
C ASP A 337 -37.39 -72.28 -37.63
N SER A 338 -37.65 -72.88 -36.46
CA SER A 338 -36.88 -73.92 -35.74
C SER A 338 -37.53 -75.31 -36.06
N PRO A 339 -37.05 -76.48 -35.57
CA PRO A 339 -35.98 -76.72 -34.59
C PRO A 339 -35.06 -77.95 -34.87
N GLN A 340 -34.27 -78.34 -33.85
CA GLN A 340 -33.84 -79.72 -33.53
C GLN A 340 -32.77 -80.47 -34.39
N SER A 341 -31.51 -80.27 -33.96
CA SER A 341 -30.65 -81.33 -33.36
C SER A 341 -29.85 -82.35 -34.21
N TYR A 342 -28.70 -82.75 -33.61
CA TYR A 342 -27.87 -83.95 -33.81
C TYR A 342 -26.92 -84.11 -35.05
N SER A 343 -25.62 -83.93 -34.76
CA SER A 343 -24.48 -84.84 -35.02
C SER A 343 -24.03 -85.31 -36.43
N GLN A 344 -22.71 -85.15 -36.66
CA GLN A 344 -21.76 -86.06 -37.36
C GLN A 344 -21.85 -86.23 -38.90
N GLY A 345 -20.74 -86.73 -39.50
CA GLY A 345 -20.55 -87.01 -40.93
C GLY A 345 -20.11 -85.77 -41.73
N SER A 346 -18.84 -85.44 -42.00
CA SER A 346 -17.62 -86.21 -42.34
C SER A 346 -17.48 -86.57 -43.83
N ASP A 347 -16.22 -86.45 -44.29
CA ASP A 347 -15.60 -87.11 -45.45
C ASP A 347 -15.76 -86.54 -46.89
N SER A 348 -14.62 -86.06 -47.41
CA SER A 348 -13.97 -86.53 -48.67
C SER A 348 -14.60 -86.12 -50.03
N ASN A 349 -13.84 -85.78 -51.10
CA ASN A 349 -12.40 -85.90 -51.38
C ASN A 349 -11.99 -85.02 -52.59
N SER A 350 -10.66 -84.79 -52.79
CA SER A 350 -9.99 -84.71 -54.11
C SER A 350 -10.28 -83.53 -55.08
N ARG A 351 -9.38 -83.09 -55.98
CA ARG A 351 -7.90 -83.27 -56.17
C ARG A 351 -7.37 -82.28 -57.24
N SER A 352 -6.03 -82.12 -57.37
CA SER A 352 -5.18 -81.78 -58.56
C SER A 352 -5.74 -80.99 -59.78
N GLU A 353 -5.02 -80.14 -60.54
CA GLU A 353 -3.60 -79.68 -60.63
C GLU A 353 -3.57 -78.36 -61.48
N PHE A 354 -2.53 -77.50 -61.44
CA PHE A 354 -1.48 -77.29 -62.50
C PHE A 354 -1.96 -77.33 -63.98
N THR A 355 -1.55 -76.46 -64.92
CA THR A 355 -0.24 -75.77 -65.15
C THR A 355 -0.37 -74.40 -65.89
N TYR A 356 0.76 -73.71 -66.07
CA TYR A 356 1.14 -72.59 -66.98
C TYR A 356 0.85 -72.93 -68.49
N GLU A 357 1.12 -72.14 -69.55
CA GLU A 357 2.19 -71.18 -70.00
C GLU A 357 1.56 -70.27 -71.13
N ASP A 358 2.08 -69.22 -71.83
CA ASP A 358 3.18 -68.21 -71.81
C ASP A 358 2.98 -67.28 -73.08
N ASP A 359 3.68 -66.21 -73.51
CA ASP A 359 4.75 -65.26 -73.06
C ASP A 359 4.79 -64.01 -74.02
N SER A 360 5.63 -63.00 -73.72
CA SER A 360 6.33 -61.99 -74.58
C SER A 360 5.62 -60.98 -75.54
N SER A 361 5.59 -59.72 -75.06
CA SER A 361 6.36 -58.57 -75.62
C SER A 361 5.76 -57.51 -76.60
N GLN A 362 6.42 -56.33 -76.52
CA GLN A 362 6.54 -55.21 -77.49
C GLN A 362 5.52 -54.04 -77.54
N ASN A 363 6.06 -52.88 -77.95
CA ASN A 363 5.50 -51.53 -77.90
C ASN A 363 4.46 -51.24 -79.00
N SER A 364 3.51 -50.32 -78.73
CA SER A 364 3.57 -48.93 -79.27
C SER A 364 2.30 -48.10 -78.95
N PHE A 365 2.38 -46.78 -79.15
CA PHE A 365 1.30 -45.84 -78.85
C PHE A 365 0.20 -45.83 -79.92
N ASN A 366 -1.06 -45.67 -79.50
CA ASN A 366 -1.98 -44.74 -80.16
C ASN A 366 -3.12 -44.29 -79.24
N ILE A 367 -3.68 -43.10 -79.48
CA ILE A 367 -4.74 -42.49 -78.66
C ILE A 367 -6.08 -42.58 -79.41
N SER A 368 -7.07 -43.22 -78.78
CA SER A 368 -8.47 -43.20 -79.21
C SER A 368 -9.39 -42.99 -78.00
N LYS A 369 -10.48 -42.23 -78.18
CA LYS A 369 -11.38 -41.77 -77.11
C LYS A 369 -11.87 -42.90 -76.21
N ALA A 370 -11.39 -42.96 -74.97
CA ALA A 370 -11.96 -43.83 -73.95
C ALA A 370 -13.32 -43.29 -73.52
N SER A 371 -14.35 -44.16 -73.50
CA SER A 371 -15.62 -43.86 -72.84
C SER A 371 -15.41 -43.85 -71.33
N VAL A 372 -16.00 -42.87 -70.63
CA VAL A 372 -15.81 -42.70 -69.18
C VAL A 372 -16.58 -43.78 -68.44
N THR A 373 -15.88 -44.80 -67.94
CA THR A 373 -16.43 -45.88 -67.11
C THR A 373 -16.32 -45.57 -65.61
N GLU A 374 -17.05 -46.31 -64.77
CA GLU A 374 -16.92 -46.19 -63.31
C GLU A 374 -15.47 -46.43 -62.87
N ASP A 375 -14.82 -47.46 -63.40
CA ASP A 375 -13.43 -47.78 -63.07
C ASP A 375 -12.44 -46.73 -63.59
N SER A 376 -12.70 -46.12 -64.76
CA SER A 376 -11.91 -44.98 -65.25
C SER A 376 -12.01 -43.76 -64.33
N ILE A 377 -13.19 -43.45 -63.78
CA ILE A 377 -13.34 -42.38 -62.78
C ILE A 377 -12.71 -42.83 -61.45
N PHE A 378 -12.86 -44.08 -61.04
CA PHE A 378 -12.28 -44.60 -59.80
C PHE A 378 -10.75 -44.50 -59.80
N ASP A 379 -10.09 -44.83 -60.91
CA ASP A 379 -8.65 -44.68 -61.06
C ASP A 379 -8.23 -43.22 -61.28
N GLY A 380 -9.07 -42.40 -61.93
CA GLY A 380 -8.94 -40.93 -61.89
C GLY A 380 -8.99 -40.36 -60.47
N LEU A 381 -9.82 -40.92 -59.58
CA LEU A 381 -9.90 -40.60 -58.15
C LEU A 381 -8.78 -41.25 -57.32
N ASN A 382 -7.97 -42.14 -57.91
CA ASN A 382 -6.72 -42.65 -57.33
C ASN A 382 -5.50 -41.87 -57.80
N ASN A 383 -5.56 -41.23 -58.98
CA ASN A 383 -4.55 -40.29 -59.45
C ASN A 383 -4.68 -38.94 -58.72
N ILE A 384 -3.62 -38.54 -58.03
CA ILE A 384 -3.55 -37.29 -57.24
C ILE A 384 -3.77 -36.07 -58.13
N ASP A 385 -3.13 -36.04 -59.29
CA ASP A 385 -3.08 -34.85 -60.14
C ASP A 385 -4.42 -34.62 -60.86
N CYS A 386 -5.12 -35.69 -61.21
CA CYS A 386 -6.50 -35.62 -61.72
C CYS A 386 -7.46 -35.03 -60.67
N VAL A 387 -7.36 -35.49 -59.42
CA VAL A 387 -8.19 -34.98 -58.31
C VAL A 387 -7.87 -33.51 -58.00
N VAL A 388 -6.59 -33.12 -57.96
CA VAL A 388 -6.19 -31.73 -57.72
C VAL A 388 -6.66 -30.82 -58.84
N ASN A 389 -6.46 -31.19 -60.11
CA ASN A 389 -6.93 -30.38 -61.25
C ASN A 389 -8.46 -30.26 -61.29
N LEU A 390 -9.21 -31.32 -60.99
CA LEU A 390 -10.67 -31.30 -60.90
C LEU A 390 -11.15 -30.34 -59.80
N ILE A 391 -10.56 -30.42 -58.59
CA ILE A 391 -10.90 -29.53 -57.47
C ILE A 391 -10.57 -28.07 -57.82
N MET A 392 -9.37 -27.81 -58.35
CA MET A 392 -8.94 -26.45 -58.70
C MET A 392 -9.82 -25.84 -59.78
N SER A 393 -10.19 -26.59 -60.83
CA SER A 393 -11.11 -26.10 -61.87
C SER A 393 -12.52 -25.81 -61.32
N THR A 394 -13.06 -26.68 -60.48
CA THR A 394 -14.38 -26.48 -59.86
C THR A 394 -14.39 -25.27 -58.93
N LEU A 395 -13.36 -25.10 -58.09
CA LEU A 395 -13.25 -23.96 -57.17
C LEU A 395 -13.05 -22.62 -57.90
N LEU A 396 -12.35 -22.62 -59.04
CA LEU A 396 -12.07 -21.40 -59.80
C LEU A 396 -13.26 -20.94 -60.68
N ASN A 397 -13.98 -21.90 -61.29
CA ASN A 397 -14.92 -21.62 -62.38
C ASN A 397 -16.40 -21.90 -62.02
N HIS A 398 -16.68 -22.69 -60.98
CA HIS A 398 -18.02 -23.23 -60.72
C HIS A 398 -18.48 -23.12 -59.25
N LEU A 399 -17.73 -22.41 -58.40
CA LEU A 399 -18.15 -22.13 -57.03
C LEU A 399 -19.15 -20.96 -57.01
N PRO A 400 -20.41 -21.15 -56.57
CA PRO A 400 -21.40 -20.07 -56.55
C PRO A 400 -21.07 -19.02 -55.46
N PRO A 401 -21.41 -17.73 -55.68
CA PRO A 401 -21.09 -16.65 -54.73
C PRO A 401 -21.94 -16.70 -53.45
N THR A 402 -23.02 -17.47 -53.44
CA THR A 402 -23.89 -17.73 -52.29
C THR A 402 -24.12 -19.24 -52.15
N MET A 403 -24.29 -19.72 -50.91
CA MET A 403 -24.48 -21.15 -50.66
C MET A 403 -25.85 -21.64 -51.21
N PRO A 404 -25.90 -22.63 -52.10
CA PRO A 404 -27.17 -23.15 -52.59
C PRO A 404 -27.97 -23.82 -51.46
N SER A 405 -29.27 -23.52 -51.38
CA SER A 405 -30.20 -24.11 -50.41
C SER A 405 -30.20 -25.64 -50.44
N ASN A 406 -30.03 -26.23 -51.64
CA ASN A 406 -29.90 -27.68 -51.86
C ASN A 406 -28.72 -28.31 -51.09
N PHE A 407 -27.63 -27.56 -50.88
CA PHE A 407 -26.45 -28.05 -50.17
C PHE A 407 -26.72 -28.16 -48.66
N ILE A 408 -27.48 -27.21 -48.10
CA ILE A 408 -27.81 -27.16 -46.66
C ILE A 408 -28.62 -28.39 -46.23
N THR A 409 -29.54 -28.87 -47.08
CA THR A 409 -30.36 -30.06 -46.80
C THR A 409 -29.67 -31.39 -47.15
N ALA A 410 -28.75 -31.41 -48.11
CA ALA A 410 -28.05 -32.63 -48.53
C ALA A 410 -26.74 -32.91 -47.77
N TYR A 411 -26.08 -31.89 -47.21
CA TYR A 411 -24.76 -32.03 -46.60
C TYR A 411 -24.80 -32.85 -45.30
N LYS A 412 -24.16 -34.02 -45.31
CA LYS A 412 -23.82 -34.79 -44.12
C LYS A 412 -22.29 -34.91 -44.00
N PRO A 413 -21.66 -34.49 -42.89
CA PRO A 413 -20.22 -34.63 -42.71
C PRO A 413 -19.85 -36.12 -42.69
N ILE A 414 -18.82 -36.50 -43.47
CA ILE A 414 -18.41 -37.89 -43.64
C ILE A 414 -17.29 -38.23 -42.63
N PRO A 415 -17.55 -39.02 -41.57
CA PRO A 415 -16.48 -39.52 -40.71
C PRO A 415 -15.62 -40.52 -41.49
N ASN A 416 -14.29 -40.39 -41.38
CA ASN A 416 -13.28 -41.25 -42.00
C ASN A 416 -13.45 -41.39 -43.53
N SER A 417 -13.12 -40.33 -44.27
CA SER A 417 -13.10 -40.30 -45.73
C SER A 417 -11.84 -40.95 -46.34
N GLY A 418 -11.99 -41.55 -47.53
CA GLY A 418 -10.87 -42.05 -48.35
C GLY A 418 -10.79 -43.57 -48.54
N THR A 419 -11.74 -44.36 -48.03
CA THR A 419 -11.79 -45.82 -48.25
C THR A 419 -12.06 -46.19 -49.71
N LYS A 420 -11.63 -47.38 -50.17
CA LYS A 420 -11.92 -47.87 -51.54
C LYS A 420 -13.42 -47.89 -51.84
N THR A 421 -14.26 -48.28 -50.87
CA THR A 421 -15.72 -48.32 -51.03
C THR A 421 -16.32 -46.92 -51.20
N GLN A 422 -15.89 -45.94 -50.40
CA GLN A 422 -16.30 -44.53 -50.60
C GLN A 422 -15.81 -43.99 -51.95
N LYS A 423 -14.58 -44.33 -52.39
CA LYS A 423 -14.08 -43.92 -53.70
C LYS A 423 -14.89 -44.51 -54.87
N LYS A 424 -15.32 -45.79 -54.80
CA LYS A 424 -16.25 -46.34 -55.81
C LYS A 424 -17.63 -45.69 -55.74
N SER A 425 -18.15 -45.41 -54.54
CA SER A 425 -19.41 -44.66 -54.40
C SER A 425 -19.31 -43.24 -55.00
N LEU A 426 -18.20 -42.55 -54.79
CA LEU A 426 -17.92 -41.25 -55.40
C LEU A 426 -17.73 -41.34 -56.92
N ALA A 427 -17.05 -42.38 -57.42
CA ALA A 427 -16.95 -42.64 -58.86
C ALA A 427 -18.34 -42.87 -59.49
N LYS A 428 -19.23 -43.62 -58.81
CA LYS A 428 -20.63 -43.81 -59.23
C LYS A 428 -21.43 -42.51 -59.21
N MET A 429 -21.32 -41.69 -58.16
CA MET A 429 -22.01 -40.39 -58.10
C MET A 429 -21.51 -39.42 -59.17
N ILE A 430 -20.19 -39.37 -59.43
CA ILE A 430 -19.63 -38.55 -60.52
C ILE A 430 -20.07 -39.10 -61.88
N LEU A 431 -20.12 -40.42 -62.07
CA LEU A 431 -20.64 -41.03 -63.32
C LEU A 431 -22.14 -40.75 -63.53
N ALA A 432 -22.94 -40.78 -62.46
CA ALA A 432 -24.36 -40.43 -62.50
C ALA A 432 -24.58 -38.95 -62.81
N LEU A 433 -23.78 -38.05 -62.24
CA LEU A 433 -23.78 -36.62 -62.56
C LEU A 433 -23.30 -36.33 -63.99
N ILE A 434 -22.39 -37.13 -64.55
CA ILE A 434 -21.97 -37.07 -65.97
C ILE A 434 -23.06 -37.63 -66.92
N LYS A 435 -24.10 -38.27 -66.37
CA LYS A 435 -25.22 -38.89 -67.11
C LYS A 435 -26.60 -38.29 -66.78
N ASP A 436 -26.67 -37.27 -65.91
CA ASP A 436 -27.90 -36.71 -65.35
C ASP A 436 -28.86 -37.73 -64.68
N GLU A 437 -28.33 -38.72 -63.96
CA GLU A 437 -29.11 -39.72 -63.19
C GLU A 437 -29.28 -39.34 -61.68
N PRO A 438 -30.48 -39.53 -61.08
CA PRO A 438 -30.78 -39.12 -59.69
C PRO A 438 -30.24 -40.07 -58.60
N ILE A 439 -29.89 -39.52 -57.43
CA ILE A 439 -29.16 -40.23 -56.35
C ILE A 439 -30.11 -40.65 -55.18
N PRO A 440 -30.07 -41.90 -54.68
CA PRO A 440 -30.91 -42.40 -53.58
C PRO A 440 -30.27 -42.23 -52.17
N THR A 441 -31.08 -42.35 -51.10
CA THR A 441 -30.72 -41.91 -49.72
C THR A 441 -31.07 -42.88 -48.57
N THR A 442 -30.23 -42.88 -47.51
CA THR A 442 -30.50 -43.35 -46.10
C THR A 442 -30.73 -44.87 -45.87
N PRO A 443 -30.73 -45.44 -44.63
CA PRO A 443 -30.83 -44.84 -43.28
C PRO A 443 -29.66 -45.17 -42.29
N THR A 444 -29.95 -45.38 -40.99
CA THR A 444 -29.11 -44.95 -39.82
C THR A 444 -28.91 -46.05 -38.75
N LEU A 445 -27.99 -45.79 -37.79
CA LEU A 445 -27.80 -46.34 -36.41
C LEU A 445 -26.44 -47.07 -36.17
N ILE A 446 -26.01 -47.25 -34.91
CA ILE A 446 -24.61 -47.47 -34.44
C ILE A 446 -24.52 -48.87 -33.73
N PRO A 447 -23.68 -49.30 -32.74
CA PRO A 447 -22.38 -48.91 -32.21
C PRO A 447 -21.35 -50.09 -32.15
N THR A 448 -20.50 -50.07 -31.12
CA THR A 448 -19.49 -51.04 -30.59
C THR A 448 -20.09 -52.31 -29.93
N PRO A 449 -19.35 -53.42 -29.56
CA PRO A 449 -17.99 -53.39 -28.94
C PRO A 449 -16.98 -54.59 -29.04
N THR A 450 -15.68 -54.23 -29.02
CA THR A 450 -14.55 -54.82 -28.24
C THR A 450 -13.95 -56.24 -28.42
N PHE A 451 -12.62 -56.29 -28.14
CA PHE A 451 -11.74 -57.39 -27.65
C PHE A 451 -11.07 -58.41 -28.61
N ASN A 452 -9.73 -58.26 -28.72
CA ASN A 452 -8.61 -59.22 -28.48
C ASN A 452 -8.95 -60.72 -28.18
N PRO A 453 -8.08 -61.70 -28.54
CA PRO A 453 -6.63 -61.66 -28.20
C PRO A 453 -5.58 -62.30 -29.15
N THR A 454 -4.32 -62.14 -28.71
CA THR A 454 -3.05 -62.91 -28.84
C THR A 454 -3.16 -64.43 -29.16
N PRO A 455 -2.07 -65.18 -29.59
CA PRO A 455 -0.68 -65.01 -29.12
C PRO A 455 0.52 -65.28 -30.10
N THR A 456 1.69 -65.08 -29.51
CA THR A 456 3.10 -65.42 -29.83
C THR A 456 3.45 -66.71 -30.59
N LEU A 457 4.66 -66.75 -31.16
CA LEU A 457 5.67 -67.77 -30.80
C LEU A 457 7.13 -67.27 -31.01
N ILE A 458 8.11 -68.04 -30.50
CA ILE A 458 9.57 -67.76 -30.47
C ILE A 458 10.31 -68.99 -31.05
N PRO A 459 11.62 -68.93 -31.40
CA PRO A 459 12.60 -69.49 -30.46
C PRO A 459 13.97 -68.77 -30.38
N THR A 460 14.70 -69.08 -29.30
CA THR A 460 16.07 -68.65 -28.94
C THR A 460 17.16 -69.63 -29.44
N PRO A 461 18.45 -69.22 -29.42
CA PRO A 461 19.47 -69.96 -28.63
C PRO A 461 20.14 -69.22 -27.43
N THR A 462 21.48 -69.21 -27.32
CA THR A 462 22.23 -69.61 -26.09
C THR A 462 23.68 -69.04 -26.05
N LEU A 463 24.52 -69.03 -24.99
CA LEU A 463 24.38 -69.14 -23.51
C LEU A 463 25.73 -68.79 -22.78
N ASN A 464 25.71 -67.90 -21.78
CA ASN A 464 26.42 -68.01 -20.46
C ASN A 464 27.98 -68.13 -20.38
N PRO A 465 28.65 -68.17 -19.17
CA PRO A 465 28.14 -68.18 -17.76
C PRO A 465 28.72 -67.16 -16.73
N THR A 466 27.83 -66.74 -15.79
CA THR A 466 27.86 -66.67 -14.28
C THR A 466 29.17 -66.78 -13.42
N PRO A 467 29.20 -66.46 -12.08
CA PRO A 467 28.11 -66.10 -11.11
C PRO A 467 28.37 -64.90 -10.13
N THR A 468 27.41 -64.68 -9.18
CA THR A 468 27.37 -63.74 -8.02
C THR A 468 27.53 -64.52 -6.67
N PRO A 469 27.10 -64.15 -5.40
CA PRO A 469 26.42 -62.95 -4.81
C PRO A 469 26.86 -62.53 -3.35
N ILE A 470 25.98 -61.80 -2.59
CA ILE A 470 25.79 -61.68 -1.09
C ILE A 470 25.97 -60.26 -0.44
N GLN A 471 25.32 -60.04 0.73
CA GLN A 471 25.12 -58.77 1.47
C GLN A 471 25.90 -58.69 2.85
N PRO A 472 25.42 -58.09 3.98
CA PRO A 472 26.08 -57.04 4.80
C PRO A 472 26.56 -57.56 6.22
N PRO A 473 26.69 -56.83 7.39
CA PRO A 473 26.43 -55.41 7.76
C PRO A 473 27.32 -54.71 8.86
N LEU A 474 26.97 -53.44 9.22
CA LEU A 474 27.02 -52.74 10.55
C LEU A 474 28.34 -52.31 11.30
N LEU A 475 28.27 -51.07 11.85
CA LEU A 475 28.72 -50.54 13.18
C LEU A 475 30.13 -49.95 13.54
N SER A 476 30.05 -48.69 14.05
CA SER A 476 30.69 -48.03 15.23
C SER A 476 32.21 -47.81 15.45
N GLU A 477 32.57 -46.53 15.67
CA GLU A 477 33.36 -45.88 16.76
C GLU A 477 34.47 -46.67 17.52
N THR A 478 35.67 -46.14 17.81
CA THR A 478 35.97 -44.94 18.65
C THR A 478 37.44 -44.43 18.51
N THR A 479 37.79 -43.36 19.25
CA THR A 479 39.09 -42.64 19.40
C THR A 479 40.30 -43.51 19.88
N THR A 480 41.59 -43.12 19.86
CA THR A 480 42.21 -41.85 20.36
C THR A 480 43.70 -41.62 19.97
N LYS A 481 44.19 -40.38 20.14
CA LYS A 481 45.56 -39.78 20.06
C LYS A 481 46.72 -40.60 20.71
N ILE A 482 48.03 -40.48 20.35
CA ILE A 482 49.10 -39.50 20.78
C ILE A 482 50.44 -40.02 20.16
N PRO A 483 51.40 -39.21 19.60
CA PRO A 483 52.43 -38.51 20.40
C PRO A 483 53.05 -37.18 19.87
N LEU A 484 53.82 -36.54 20.77
CA LEU A 484 54.74 -35.39 20.59
C LEU A 484 56.22 -35.91 20.61
N LEU A 485 57.33 -35.16 20.56
CA LEU A 485 57.68 -33.73 20.77
C LEU A 485 59.13 -33.50 20.27
N ARG A 486 59.51 -32.29 19.81
CA ARG A 486 60.68 -31.48 20.30
C ARG A 486 61.08 -30.35 19.34
N ASP A 487 61.46 -29.24 19.95
CA ASP A 487 61.92 -27.99 19.35
C ASP A 487 63.41 -27.76 19.65
N ASP A 488 64.10 -26.99 18.80
CA ASP A 488 65.16 -26.01 19.16
C ASP A 488 65.88 -25.50 17.88
N ASP A 489 65.52 -24.31 17.37
CA ASP A 489 66.43 -23.46 16.55
C ASP A 489 65.94 -22.01 16.33
N GLU A 490 65.35 -21.38 17.35
CA GLU A 490 64.92 -19.97 17.26
C GLU A 490 66.06 -18.96 17.49
N LYS A 491 66.65 -18.44 16.40
CA LYS A 491 67.13 -17.03 16.37
C LYS A 491 67.49 -16.43 15.01
N VAL A 492 67.86 -17.23 14.00
CA VAL A 492 68.11 -16.71 12.64
C VAL A 492 66.80 -16.47 11.87
N THR A 493 65.72 -17.16 12.27
CA THR A 493 64.42 -17.16 11.62
C THR A 493 63.74 -15.79 11.61
N LEU A 494 63.75 -15.00 12.70
CA LEU A 494 62.87 -13.83 12.83
C LEU A 494 63.04 -12.73 11.76
N LYS A 495 64.27 -12.42 11.30
CA LYS A 495 64.44 -11.46 10.18
C LYS A 495 63.98 -12.06 8.84
N ASN A 496 64.30 -13.32 8.58
CA ASN A 496 63.87 -14.00 7.35
C ASN A 496 62.38 -14.34 7.35
N ALA A 497 61.75 -14.45 8.53
CA ALA A 497 60.32 -14.64 8.72
C ALA A 497 59.57 -13.31 8.56
N VAL A 498 60.08 -12.18 9.05
CA VAL A 498 59.48 -10.86 8.74
C VAL A 498 59.64 -10.54 7.25
N ALA A 499 60.79 -10.84 6.64
CA ALA A 499 60.96 -10.73 5.19
C ALA A 499 59.97 -11.66 4.44
N LYS A 500 59.90 -12.94 4.79
CA LYS A 500 58.92 -13.87 4.21
C LYS A 500 57.46 -13.55 4.53
N LEU A 501 57.15 -12.85 5.62
CA LEU A 501 55.80 -12.39 5.94
C LEU A 501 55.45 -11.08 5.23
N GLN A 502 56.44 -10.26 4.86
CA GLN A 502 56.22 -9.11 3.99
C GLN A 502 56.17 -9.54 2.52
N GLU A 503 56.97 -10.53 2.10
CA GLU A 503 56.83 -11.20 0.81
C GLU A 503 55.58 -12.07 0.74
N SER A 504 55.17 -12.76 1.81
CA SER A 504 53.90 -13.51 1.82
C SER A 504 52.71 -12.58 1.97
N ALA A 505 52.76 -11.45 2.70
CA ALA A 505 51.67 -10.48 2.69
C ALA A 505 51.63 -9.66 1.39
N LYS A 506 52.76 -9.49 0.68
CA LYS A 506 52.78 -8.93 -0.67
C LYS A 506 52.30 -9.95 -1.70
N ALA A 507 52.70 -11.21 -1.59
CA ALA A 507 52.22 -12.30 -2.43
C ALA A 507 50.79 -12.72 -2.09
N GLU A 508 50.30 -12.52 -0.86
CA GLU A 508 48.90 -12.63 -0.48
C GLU A 508 48.14 -11.42 -0.98
N ARG A 509 48.67 -10.18 -0.95
CA ARG A 509 48.00 -9.05 -1.60
C ARG A 509 48.05 -9.12 -3.13
N GLU A 510 49.08 -9.70 -3.72
CA GLU A 510 49.16 -9.96 -5.16
C GLU A 510 48.36 -11.20 -5.55
N MET A 511 48.21 -12.20 -4.68
CA MET A 511 47.31 -13.35 -4.86
C MET A 511 45.86 -12.99 -4.52
N GLU A 512 45.57 -12.08 -3.60
CA GLU A 512 44.24 -11.58 -3.24
C GLU A 512 43.82 -10.48 -4.21
N SER A 513 44.76 -9.72 -4.80
CA SER A 513 44.50 -8.89 -5.97
C SER A 513 44.42 -9.72 -7.26
N ALA A 514 45.17 -10.83 -7.39
CA ALA A 514 45.03 -11.77 -8.51
C ALA A 514 43.85 -12.72 -8.34
N VAL A 515 43.33 -12.95 -7.13
CA VAL A 515 42.08 -13.69 -6.84
C VAL A 515 40.91 -12.71 -6.77
N SER A 516 41.10 -11.42 -6.49
CA SER A 516 40.07 -10.40 -6.75
C SER A 516 40.01 -10.04 -8.23
N LYS A 517 41.14 -10.09 -8.96
CA LYS A 517 41.13 -10.09 -10.42
C LYS A 517 40.57 -11.38 -10.95
N LEU A 518 41.03 -12.58 -10.56
CA LEU A 518 40.38 -13.82 -11.00
C LEU A 518 38.94 -13.92 -10.52
N MET A 519 38.51 -13.33 -9.40
CA MET A 519 37.10 -13.31 -9.01
C MET A 519 36.33 -12.27 -9.78
N GLU A 520 36.83 -11.06 -10.03
CA GLU A 520 36.12 -10.06 -10.84
C GLU A 520 36.21 -10.38 -12.34
N GLU A 521 37.21 -11.14 -12.79
CA GLU A 521 37.40 -11.65 -14.15
C GLU A 521 36.67 -12.98 -14.32
N THR A 522 36.61 -13.87 -13.32
CA THR A 522 35.66 -15.01 -13.31
C THR A 522 34.24 -14.53 -13.06
N ARG A 523 34.00 -13.37 -12.46
CA ARG A 523 32.68 -12.73 -12.29
C ARG A 523 32.31 -11.91 -13.51
N GLN A 524 33.25 -11.32 -14.24
CA GLN A 524 33.01 -10.71 -15.54
C GLN A 524 33.05 -11.72 -16.68
N GLU A 525 33.63 -12.91 -16.49
CA GLU A 525 33.40 -14.10 -17.30
C GLU A 525 32.14 -14.84 -16.84
N HIS A 526 31.72 -14.81 -15.58
CA HIS A 526 30.38 -15.28 -15.19
C HIS A 526 29.31 -14.32 -15.66
N ILE A 527 29.54 -13.01 -15.68
CA ILE A 527 28.61 -12.01 -16.24
C ILE A 527 28.71 -12.03 -17.77
N LYS A 528 29.88 -12.20 -18.41
CA LYS A 528 29.95 -12.42 -19.86
C LYS A 528 29.51 -13.82 -20.28
N ALA A 529 29.52 -14.82 -19.40
CA ALA A 529 28.96 -16.15 -19.64
C ALA A 529 27.51 -16.27 -19.15
N GLU A 530 27.00 -15.37 -18.33
CA GLU A 530 25.57 -15.17 -18.09
C GLU A 530 24.97 -14.26 -19.15
N GLU A 531 25.70 -13.29 -19.69
CA GLU A 531 25.34 -12.55 -20.90
C GLU A 531 25.45 -13.40 -22.15
N ARG A 532 26.49 -14.24 -22.29
CA ARG A 532 26.52 -15.25 -23.36
C ARG A 532 25.48 -16.33 -23.09
N LYS A 533 25.24 -16.80 -21.85
CA LYS A 533 24.10 -17.71 -21.58
C LYS A 533 22.74 -17.03 -21.67
N THR A 534 22.57 -15.71 -21.54
CA THR A 534 21.30 -15.05 -21.84
C THR A 534 21.19 -14.82 -23.34
N LYS A 535 22.21 -14.34 -24.05
CA LYS A 535 22.21 -14.21 -25.52
C LYS A 535 22.14 -15.58 -26.24
N GLU A 536 22.60 -16.67 -25.63
CA GLU A 536 22.44 -18.06 -26.10
C GLU A 536 21.17 -18.75 -25.55
N LYS A 537 20.53 -18.25 -24.48
CA LYS A 537 19.15 -18.66 -24.10
C LYS A 537 18.08 -17.80 -24.79
N GLU A 538 18.43 -16.63 -25.32
CA GLU A 538 17.66 -15.80 -26.25
C GLU A 538 17.72 -16.36 -27.67
N LYS A 539 18.71 -17.22 -27.96
CA LYS A 539 18.44 -18.42 -28.78
C LYS A 539 17.55 -19.40 -28.01
N LEU A 540 16.31 -18.97 -27.81
CA LEU A 540 15.24 -19.71 -27.16
C LEU A 540 15.17 -21.11 -27.75
N VAL A 541 15.53 -22.11 -26.94
CA VAL A 541 15.19 -23.51 -27.21
C VAL A 541 13.69 -23.54 -27.45
N ALA A 542 13.28 -24.00 -28.63
CA ALA A 542 11.89 -23.94 -29.04
C ALA A 542 11.00 -24.59 -27.96
N PRO A 543 10.00 -23.87 -27.42
CA PRO A 543 9.01 -24.48 -26.56
C PRO A 543 8.39 -25.67 -27.30
N PRO A 544 8.10 -26.80 -26.62
CA PRO A 544 7.34 -27.86 -27.25
C PRO A 544 5.97 -27.28 -27.65
N THR A 545 5.78 -27.02 -28.94
CA THR A 545 4.47 -26.64 -29.49
C THR A 545 3.46 -27.68 -29.04
N PRO A 546 2.26 -27.27 -28.56
CA PRO A 546 1.25 -28.21 -28.11
C PRO A 546 1.00 -29.21 -29.22
N SER A 547 1.27 -30.50 -28.94
CA SER A 547 1.18 -31.52 -29.98
C SER A 547 -0.28 -31.68 -30.35
N ILE A 548 -0.64 -31.20 -31.54
CA ILE A 548 -1.94 -31.45 -32.19
C ILE A 548 -2.28 -32.93 -31.96
N PRO A 549 -3.47 -33.27 -31.40
CA PRO A 549 -3.83 -34.64 -31.08
C PRO A 549 -3.56 -35.54 -32.28
N LYS A 550 -2.62 -36.49 -32.14
CA LYS A 550 -2.13 -37.30 -33.25
C LYS A 550 -3.25 -38.21 -33.75
N LEU A 551 -3.98 -37.74 -34.77
CA LEU A 551 -5.03 -38.48 -35.45
C LEU A 551 -4.44 -39.80 -35.95
N LYS A 552 -4.84 -40.93 -35.34
CA LYS A 552 -4.24 -42.25 -35.59
C LYS A 552 -4.76 -42.91 -36.89
N GLN A 553 -4.69 -42.19 -38.00
CA GLN A 553 -4.76 -42.76 -39.35
C GLN A 553 -3.72 -42.10 -40.26
N LYS A 554 -2.84 -42.91 -40.87
CA LYS A 554 -1.91 -42.46 -41.91
C LYS A 554 -2.67 -42.28 -43.23
N VAL A 555 -3.42 -41.20 -43.37
CA VAL A 555 -3.79 -40.70 -44.70
C VAL A 555 -2.51 -40.17 -45.35
N LYS A 556 -2.23 -40.54 -46.61
CA LYS A 556 -1.14 -39.92 -47.38
C LYS A 556 -1.52 -38.46 -47.61
N LEU A 557 -0.81 -37.50 -46.98
CA LEU A 557 -0.95 -36.10 -47.33
C LEU A 557 -0.60 -35.92 -48.81
N LEU A 558 -1.49 -35.26 -49.55
CA LEU A 558 -1.16 -34.76 -50.89
C LEU A 558 -0.16 -33.63 -50.73
N LYS A 559 0.97 -33.69 -51.43
CA LYS A 559 2.01 -32.66 -51.36
C LYS A 559 1.60 -31.42 -52.19
N LEU A 560 0.63 -30.66 -51.69
CA LEU A 560 0.10 -29.48 -52.38
C LEU A 560 1.18 -28.41 -52.66
N GLN A 561 2.25 -28.33 -51.84
CA GLN A 561 3.45 -27.52 -52.13
C GLN A 561 4.17 -27.90 -53.44
N GLU A 562 4.11 -29.15 -53.90
CA GLU A 562 4.75 -29.60 -55.16
C GLU A 562 3.84 -29.43 -56.38
N LEU A 563 2.56 -29.06 -56.18
CA LEU A 563 1.53 -28.97 -57.22
C LEU A 563 0.87 -27.59 -57.36
N THR A 564 1.16 -26.64 -56.47
CA THR A 564 0.55 -25.29 -56.50
C THR A 564 1.62 -24.19 -56.60
N ARG A 565 1.36 -23.19 -57.44
CA ARG A 565 2.21 -21.98 -57.49
C ARG A 565 1.91 -21.11 -56.27
N PRO A 566 2.92 -20.52 -55.61
CA PRO A 566 2.68 -19.60 -54.50
C PRO A 566 1.89 -18.37 -54.99
N ILE A 567 0.88 -17.96 -54.22
CA ILE A 567 0.10 -16.75 -54.50
C ILE A 567 1.03 -15.53 -54.39
N PRO A 568 1.04 -14.59 -55.36
CA PRO A 568 1.81 -13.36 -55.27
C PRO A 568 1.52 -12.58 -53.98
N LYS A 569 2.56 -11.99 -53.39
CA LYS A 569 2.50 -11.33 -52.07
C LYS A 569 1.37 -10.31 -51.99
N ASP A 570 1.31 -9.41 -52.96
CA ASP A 570 0.35 -8.29 -53.03
C ASP A 570 -1.11 -8.78 -53.17
N ILE A 571 -1.32 -9.88 -53.91
CA ILE A 571 -2.64 -10.53 -54.03
C ILE A 571 -3.03 -11.19 -52.69
N LYS A 572 -2.08 -11.85 -52.01
CA LYS A 572 -2.30 -12.43 -50.69
C LYS A 572 -2.65 -11.35 -49.66
N GLU A 573 -1.94 -10.22 -49.65
CA GLU A 573 -2.18 -9.09 -48.74
C GLU A 573 -3.54 -8.43 -48.99
N LYS A 574 -3.90 -8.19 -50.25
CA LYS A 574 -5.24 -7.72 -50.62
C LYS A 574 -6.36 -8.67 -50.18
N LEU A 575 -6.16 -9.98 -50.33
CA LEU A 575 -7.13 -10.99 -49.88
C LEU A 575 -7.24 -11.07 -48.34
N MET A 576 -6.14 -10.85 -47.61
CA MET A 576 -6.16 -10.78 -46.14
C MET A 576 -6.93 -9.53 -45.66
N LEU A 577 -6.66 -8.35 -46.25
CA LEU A 577 -7.39 -7.12 -45.94
C LEU A 577 -8.90 -7.27 -46.20
N GLN A 578 -9.27 -7.80 -47.36
CA GLN A 578 -10.68 -8.09 -47.68
C GLN A 578 -11.32 -9.17 -46.80
N ALA A 579 -10.54 -10.03 -46.13
CA ALA A 579 -11.07 -10.97 -45.14
C ALA A 579 -11.33 -10.27 -43.79
N VAL A 580 -10.37 -9.47 -43.30
CA VAL A 580 -10.52 -8.69 -42.07
C VAL A 580 -11.67 -7.68 -42.20
N GLU A 581 -11.77 -6.94 -43.30
CA GLU A 581 -12.84 -5.97 -43.55
C GLU A 581 -14.24 -6.59 -43.48
N ARG A 582 -14.43 -7.82 -44.00
CA ARG A 582 -15.71 -8.54 -43.89
C ARG A 582 -16.03 -8.95 -42.45
N ILE A 583 -15.03 -9.29 -41.64
CA ILE A 583 -15.21 -9.63 -40.22
C ILE A 583 -15.50 -8.37 -39.38
N LEU A 584 -14.91 -7.23 -39.74
CA LEU A 584 -15.26 -5.93 -39.15
C LEU A 584 -16.71 -5.55 -39.47
N ARG A 585 -17.15 -5.64 -40.74
CA ARG A 585 -18.53 -5.30 -41.15
C ARG A 585 -19.61 -6.21 -40.56
N ALA A 586 -19.29 -7.46 -40.20
CA ALA A 586 -20.23 -8.44 -39.62
C ALA A 586 -20.60 -8.19 -38.13
N GLU A 587 -20.57 -6.94 -37.67
CA GLU A 587 -20.81 -6.56 -36.27
C GLU A 587 -22.20 -6.98 -35.79
N GLN A 588 -23.25 -6.47 -36.44
CA GLN A 588 -24.64 -6.70 -36.05
C GLN A 588 -25.03 -8.18 -36.19
N ASP A 589 -24.58 -8.86 -37.26
CA ASP A 589 -24.82 -10.29 -37.46
C ASP A 589 -24.19 -11.15 -36.35
N CYS A 590 -22.99 -10.79 -35.88
CA CYS A 590 -22.33 -11.48 -34.77
C CYS A 590 -22.98 -11.18 -33.41
N ILE A 591 -23.55 -10.00 -33.20
CA ILE A 591 -24.33 -9.68 -31.99
C ILE A 591 -25.61 -10.51 -31.97
N ILE A 592 -26.42 -10.46 -33.04
CA ILE A 592 -27.67 -11.23 -33.18
C ILE A 592 -27.41 -12.75 -33.10
N GLY A 593 -26.31 -13.22 -33.68
CA GLY A 593 -25.89 -14.63 -33.64
C GLY A 593 -25.17 -15.08 -32.36
N GLY A 594 -24.98 -14.20 -31.36
CA GLY A 594 -24.26 -14.53 -30.11
C GLY A 594 -22.76 -14.85 -30.29
N ALA A 595 -22.18 -14.51 -31.45
CA ALA A 595 -20.79 -14.78 -31.83
C ALA A 595 -19.83 -13.61 -31.55
N GLU A 596 -20.33 -12.49 -31.03
CA GLU A 596 -19.59 -11.26 -30.74
C GLU A 596 -18.25 -11.51 -30.01
N GLN A 597 -18.25 -12.25 -28.90
CA GLN A 597 -17.02 -12.54 -28.14
C GLN A 597 -15.96 -13.30 -28.95
N ILE A 598 -16.37 -14.04 -29.98
CA ILE A 598 -15.47 -14.76 -30.90
C ILE A 598 -14.95 -13.78 -31.97
N ARG A 599 -15.83 -12.91 -32.51
CA ARG A 599 -15.46 -11.83 -33.43
C ARG A 599 -14.42 -10.90 -32.80
N THR A 600 -14.66 -10.42 -31.58
CA THR A 600 -13.71 -9.55 -30.85
C THR A 600 -12.34 -10.20 -30.70
N LYS A 601 -12.28 -11.47 -30.27
CA LYS A 601 -11.02 -12.23 -30.17
C LYS A 601 -10.30 -12.41 -31.51
N PHE A 602 -11.04 -12.61 -32.61
CA PHE A 602 -10.42 -12.65 -33.93
C PHE A 602 -9.83 -11.28 -34.32
N ILE A 603 -10.55 -10.19 -34.10
CA ILE A 603 -10.09 -8.83 -34.45
C ILE A 603 -8.83 -8.47 -33.64
N THR A 604 -8.78 -8.72 -32.33
CA THR A 604 -7.59 -8.40 -31.51
C THR A 604 -6.38 -9.24 -31.90
N ILE A 605 -6.56 -10.53 -32.25
CA ILE A 605 -5.48 -11.39 -32.76
C ILE A 605 -5.01 -10.93 -34.14
N PHE A 606 -5.90 -10.47 -35.02
CA PHE A 606 -5.51 -9.94 -36.33
C PHE A 606 -4.75 -8.62 -36.19
N ALA A 607 -5.26 -7.69 -35.39
CA ALA A 607 -4.65 -6.39 -35.16
C ALA A 607 -3.28 -6.51 -34.49
N SER A 608 -3.11 -7.41 -33.51
CA SER A 608 -1.82 -7.63 -32.85
C SER A 608 -0.79 -8.31 -33.74
N SER A 609 -1.20 -9.31 -34.54
CA SER A 609 -0.25 -10.24 -35.18
C SER A 609 0.05 -10.00 -36.66
N TYR A 610 -0.69 -9.15 -37.38
CA TYR A 610 -0.55 -8.98 -38.84
C TYR A 610 0.07 -7.61 -39.23
N THR A 611 0.01 -7.24 -40.51
CA THR A 611 0.73 -6.08 -41.09
C THR A 611 0.19 -4.71 -40.63
N SER A 612 0.97 -3.63 -40.80
CA SER A 612 0.55 -2.25 -40.45
C SER A 612 -0.82 -1.91 -41.02
N ASP A 613 -1.07 -2.28 -42.27
CA ASP A 613 -2.32 -2.01 -42.99
C ASP A 613 -3.54 -2.61 -42.28
N ILE A 614 -3.37 -3.76 -41.60
CA ILE A 614 -4.41 -4.39 -40.78
C ILE A 614 -4.55 -3.70 -39.42
N ARG A 615 -3.46 -3.21 -38.82
CA ARG A 615 -3.49 -2.38 -37.60
C ARG A 615 -4.27 -1.08 -37.86
N GLU A 616 -3.95 -0.41 -38.96
CA GLU A 616 -4.55 0.86 -39.38
C GLU A 616 -6.03 0.68 -39.75
N LEU A 617 -6.39 -0.41 -40.44
CA LEU A 617 -7.78 -0.76 -40.73
C LEU A 617 -8.62 -0.99 -39.46
N VAL A 618 -8.09 -1.71 -38.47
CA VAL A 618 -8.78 -1.96 -37.19
C VAL A 618 -8.84 -0.68 -36.33
N LEU A 619 -7.78 0.13 -36.32
CA LEU A 619 -7.76 1.41 -35.61
C LEU A 619 -8.76 2.41 -36.21
N HIS A 620 -8.86 2.52 -37.54
CA HIS A 620 -9.86 3.34 -38.21
C HIS A 620 -11.28 2.91 -37.82
N TYR A 621 -11.55 1.60 -37.89
CA TYR A 621 -12.84 1.01 -37.53
C TYR A 621 -13.25 1.30 -36.08
N ILE A 622 -12.31 1.28 -35.14
CA ILE A 622 -12.57 1.68 -33.75
C ILE A 622 -12.90 3.18 -33.68
N LEU A 623 -12.14 4.03 -34.36
CA LEU A 623 -12.29 5.50 -34.31
C LEU A 623 -13.49 6.05 -35.11
N GLU A 624 -14.17 5.23 -35.91
CA GLU A 624 -15.48 5.54 -36.50
C GLU A 624 -16.60 5.64 -35.45
N ASP A 625 -16.54 4.81 -34.40
CA ASP A 625 -17.48 4.82 -33.27
C ASP A 625 -16.75 4.39 -31.99
N PRO A 626 -15.91 5.27 -31.42
CA PRO A 626 -15.10 4.91 -30.27
C PRO A 626 -15.96 4.69 -29.02
N VAL A 627 -17.18 5.23 -28.93
CA VAL A 627 -18.05 5.10 -27.75
C VAL A 627 -18.55 3.66 -27.60
N ASN A 628 -19.06 3.06 -28.69
CA ASN A 628 -19.52 1.68 -28.65
C ASN A 628 -18.36 0.67 -28.83
N ARG A 629 -17.24 1.08 -29.44
CA ARG A 629 -16.10 0.19 -29.76
C ARG A 629 -14.90 0.31 -28.80
N ILE A 630 -15.00 1.10 -27.72
CA ILE A 630 -13.90 1.27 -26.75
C ILE A 630 -13.44 -0.06 -26.14
N ASP A 631 -14.36 -0.99 -25.88
CA ASP A 631 -14.04 -2.28 -25.25
C ASP A 631 -13.28 -3.23 -26.19
N LEU A 632 -13.41 -3.03 -27.52
CA LEU A 632 -12.55 -3.67 -28.54
C LEU A 632 -11.14 -3.06 -28.54
N ALA A 633 -11.02 -1.73 -28.37
CA ALA A 633 -9.74 -1.04 -28.26
C ALA A 633 -8.96 -1.46 -27.00
N LEU A 634 -9.66 -1.52 -25.85
CA LEU A 634 -9.13 -2.06 -24.61
C LEU A 634 -8.72 -3.53 -24.80
N SER A 635 -9.57 -4.37 -25.41
CA SER A 635 -9.23 -5.78 -25.68
C SER A 635 -7.98 -5.94 -26.56
N TRP A 636 -7.73 -5.02 -27.50
CA TRP A 636 -6.49 -5.01 -28.29
C TRP A 636 -5.29 -4.55 -27.45
N LEU A 637 -5.41 -3.51 -26.63
CA LEU A 637 -4.38 -3.10 -25.67
C LEU A 637 -4.01 -4.23 -24.69
N TYR A 638 -4.98 -5.01 -24.21
CA TYR A 638 -4.73 -6.18 -23.36
C TYR A 638 -3.97 -7.31 -24.10
N GLU A 639 -4.25 -7.53 -25.39
CA GLU A 639 -3.53 -8.52 -26.21
C GLU A 639 -2.08 -8.07 -26.50
N GLU A 640 -1.88 -6.82 -26.92
CA GLU A 640 -0.54 -6.22 -27.12
C GLU A 640 0.29 -6.26 -25.85
N TYR A 641 -0.29 -5.88 -24.71
CA TYR A 641 0.37 -5.99 -23.40
C TYR A 641 0.73 -7.45 -23.04
N SER A 642 -0.14 -8.41 -23.38
CA SER A 642 0.11 -9.83 -23.14
C SER A 642 1.23 -10.38 -24.02
N ILE A 643 1.43 -9.83 -25.22
CA ILE A 643 2.58 -10.14 -26.09
C ILE A 643 3.84 -9.43 -25.56
N MET A 644 3.73 -8.17 -25.14
CA MET A 644 4.81 -7.36 -24.56
C MET A 644 5.40 -7.98 -23.28
N GLN A 645 4.56 -8.56 -22.42
CA GLN A 645 5.00 -9.32 -21.24
C GLN A 645 5.37 -10.79 -21.53
N GLY A 646 5.27 -11.24 -22.78
CA GLY A 646 5.59 -12.61 -23.20
C GLY A 646 4.62 -13.69 -22.70
N PHE A 647 3.43 -13.32 -22.21
CA PHE A 647 2.37 -14.25 -21.84
C PHE A 647 1.80 -14.94 -23.09
N ASN A 648 1.54 -14.16 -24.14
CA ASN A 648 1.13 -14.66 -25.45
C ASN A 648 2.32 -14.70 -26.42
N ARG A 649 2.25 -15.56 -27.44
CA ARG A 649 3.27 -15.70 -28.49
C ARG A 649 2.64 -15.52 -29.86
N HIS A 650 3.24 -14.70 -30.72
CA HIS A 650 2.83 -14.63 -32.12
C HIS A 650 2.90 -16.01 -32.81
N PRO A 651 2.03 -16.27 -33.80
CA PRO A 651 2.14 -17.46 -34.65
C PRO A 651 3.52 -17.57 -35.30
N LEU A 652 4.04 -18.80 -35.41
CA LEU A 652 5.40 -19.08 -35.91
C LEU A 652 5.70 -18.51 -37.32
N THR A 653 4.65 -18.18 -38.08
CA THR A 653 4.69 -17.58 -39.43
C THR A 653 5.03 -16.09 -39.47
N LEU A 654 5.08 -15.40 -38.33
CA LEU A 654 5.13 -13.93 -38.24
C LEU A 654 6.36 -13.40 -37.47
N LYS A 655 7.31 -14.29 -37.14
CA LYS A 655 8.45 -14.07 -36.25
C LYS A 655 9.41 -12.91 -36.57
N ASN A 656 9.33 -12.30 -37.75
CA ASN A 656 10.30 -11.32 -38.25
C ASN A 656 9.69 -9.93 -38.51
N ILE A 657 8.44 -9.67 -38.07
CA ILE A 657 7.72 -8.42 -38.39
C ILE A 657 7.66 -7.46 -37.19
N ASN A 658 7.38 -7.98 -35.99
CA ASN A 658 7.16 -7.18 -34.77
C ASN A 658 8.22 -7.50 -33.69
N GLU A 659 9.50 -7.16 -33.90
CA GLU A 659 10.55 -7.45 -32.91
C GLU A 659 10.55 -6.50 -31.68
N LYS A 660 9.69 -5.48 -31.65
CA LYS A 660 9.66 -4.42 -30.62
C LYS A 660 8.29 -4.25 -29.96
N HIS A 661 7.85 -5.27 -29.22
CA HIS A 661 6.52 -5.30 -28.61
C HIS A 661 6.22 -4.09 -27.70
N ASP A 662 7.21 -3.58 -26.95
CA ASP A 662 7.05 -2.37 -26.13
C ASP A 662 6.63 -1.15 -26.97
N GLN A 663 7.22 -1.01 -28.18
CA GLN A 663 6.91 0.09 -29.10
C GLN A 663 5.52 -0.09 -29.72
N ASN A 664 5.12 -1.32 -30.05
CA ASN A 664 3.79 -1.61 -30.61
C ASN A 664 2.67 -1.30 -29.61
N TYR A 665 2.85 -1.65 -28.33
CA TYR A 665 1.90 -1.32 -27.26
C TYR A 665 1.83 0.20 -27.01
N ASN A 666 2.99 0.85 -26.86
CA ASN A 666 3.05 2.29 -26.63
C ASN A 666 2.46 3.09 -27.80
N GLN A 667 2.80 2.73 -29.05
CA GLN A 667 2.25 3.36 -30.25
C GLN A 667 0.73 3.21 -30.31
N LEU A 668 0.16 2.05 -30.00
CA LEU A 668 -1.28 1.86 -29.95
C LEU A 668 -1.93 2.74 -28.88
N LEU A 669 -1.41 2.73 -27.65
CA LEU A 669 -1.94 3.51 -26.54
C LEU A 669 -1.91 5.01 -26.85
N CYS A 670 -0.77 5.53 -27.30
CA CYS A 670 -0.62 6.93 -27.66
C CYS A 670 -1.47 7.30 -28.89
N SER A 671 -1.60 6.43 -29.91
CA SER A 671 -2.44 6.70 -31.09
C SER A 671 -3.93 6.76 -30.78
N LEU A 672 -4.41 5.96 -29.82
CA LEU A 672 -5.78 6.02 -29.33
C LEU A 672 -6.02 7.32 -28.56
N ILE A 673 -5.12 7.69 -27.64
CA ILE A 673 -5.21 8.90 -26.83
C ILE A 673 -5.17 10.17 -27.72
N THR A 674 -4.20 10.29 -28.62
CA THR A 674 -4.06 11.47 -29.49
C THR A 674 -5.25 11.60 -30.43
N GLN A 675 -5.65 10.55 -31.15
CA GLN A 675 -6.77 10.67 -32.10
C GLN A 675 -8.14 10.90 -31.42
N ILE A 676 -8.35 10.46 -30.18
CA ILE A 676 -9.56 10.80 -29.42
C ILE A 676 -9.52 12.25 -28.90
N CYS A 677 -8.34 12.82 -28.62
CA CYS A 677 -8.20 14.23 -28.26
C CYS A 677 -8.31 15.17 -29.47
N GLU A 678 -7.62 14.85 -30.57
CA GLU A 678 -7.41 15.72 -31.73
C GLU A 678 -8.53 15.68 -32.77
N ARG A 679 -9.34 14.61 -32.85
CA ARG A 679 -10.50 14.59 -33.75
C ARG A 679 -11.57 15.58 -33.27
N GLY A 680 -11.93 16.50 -34.15
CA GLY A 680 -12.97 17.52 -33.94
C GLY A 680 -14.40 17.05 -34.29
N ASP A 681 -14.70 15.76 -34.17
CA ASP A 681 -16.05 15.23 -34.45
C ASP A 681 -17.01 15.62 -33.30
N PRO A 682 -18.17 16.27 -33.56
CA PRO A 682 -19.05 16.78 -32.50
C PRO A 682 -19.60 15.72 -31.54
N LEU A 683 -19.75 14.47 -32.00
CA LEU A 683 -20.15 13.32 -31.18
C LEU A 683 -19.00 12.84 -30.28
N MET A 684 -17.76 12.98 -30.75
CA MET A 684 -16.56 12.59 -30.02
C MET A 684 -16.24 13.60 -28.92
N GLU A 685 -16.36 14.91 -29.21
CA GLU A 685 -16.13 16.01 -28.26
C GLU A 685 -16.91 15.83 -26.95
N ASN A 686 -18.21 15.54 -27.04
CA ASN A 686 -19.08 15.28 -25.89
C ASN A 686 -18.73 13.99 -25.11
N SER A 687 -17.90 13.12 -25.69
CA SER A 687 -17.55 11.79 -25.18
C SER A 687 -16.10 11.68 -24.70
N LYS A 688 -15.26 12.71 -24.91
CA LYS A 688 -13.81 12.68 -24.62
C LYS A 688 -13.51 12.33 -23.16
N ASP A 689 -14.27 12.88 -22.22
CA ASP A 689 -14.15 12.60 -20.77
C ASP A 689 -14.27 11.09 -20.47
N ILE A 690 -15.38 10.48 -20.88
CA ILE A 690 -15.68 9.06 -20.64
C ILE A 690 -14.64 8.15 -21.33
N LEU A 691 -14.27 8.46 -22.57
CA LEU A 691 -13.29 7.71 -23.34
C LEU A 691 -11.88 7.78 -22.71
N MET A 692 -11.47 8.97 -22.27
CA MET A 692 -10.17 9.18 -21.61
C MET A 692 -10.12 8.49 -20.25
N ARG A 693 -11.18 8.59 -19.41
CA ARG A 693 -11.26 7.85 -18.15
C ARG A 693 -11.19 6.34 -18.38
N LYS A 694 -11.93 5.78 -19.35
CA LYS A 694 -11.79 4.36 -19.73
C LYS A 694 -10.34 4.00 -20.10
N ILE A 695 -9.70 4.72 -21.03
CA ILE A 695 -8.35 4.38 -21.48
C ILE A 695 -7.33 4.47 -20.34
N TYR A 696 -7.31 5.56 -19.57
CA TYR A 696 -6.33 5.75 -18.50
C TYR A 696 -6.58 4.88 -17.25
N LEU A 697 -7.83 4.48 -16.95
CA LEU A 697 -8.13 3.66 -15.78
C LEU A 697 -8.18 2.15 -16.09
N GLU A 698 -8.60 1.73 -17.29
CA GLU A 698 -8.76 0.30 -17.64
C GLU A 698 -7.57 -0.29 -18.41
N SER A 699 -6.65 0.51 -18.99
CA SER A 699 -5.47 -0.03 -19.68
C SER A 699 -4.55 -0.85 -18.75
N PRO A 700 -3.84 -1.88 -19.24
CA PRO A 700 -2.91 -2.66 -18.42
C PRO A 700 -1.82 -1.84 -17.72
N VAL A 701 -1.08 -1.02 -18.49
CA VAL A 701 0.03 -0.19 -18.00
C VAL A 701 0.03 1.14 -18.74
N ILE A 702 0.01 2.26 -18.02
CA ILE A 702 0.23 3.56 -18.65
C ILE A 702 1.73 3.75 -18.89
N THR A 703 2.10 4.09 -20.13
CA THR A 703 3.48 4.36 -20.56
C THR A 703 3.92 5.77 -20.17
N GLU A 704 5.22 6.05 -20.22
CA GLU A 704 5.73 7.36 -19.78
C GLU A 704 5.36 8.46 -20.79
N GLU A 705 5.37 8.17 -22.09
CA GLU A 705 4.87 9.06 -23.15
C GLU A 705 3.38 9.40 -22.99
N ALA A 706 2.54 8.45 -22.58
CA ALA A 706 1.12 8.72 -22.29
C ALA A 706 0.94 9.63 -21.06
N ILE A 707 1.80 9.50 -20.03
CA ILE A 707 1.79 10.41 -18.87
C ILE A 707 2.28 11.80 -19.28
N ASP A 708 3.29 11.89 -20.15
CA ASP A 708 3.82 13.16 -20.64
C ASP A 708 2.82 13.89 -21.56
N TYR A 709 2.06 13.16 -22.37
CA TYR A 709 0.92 13.71 -23.10
C TYR A 709 -0.18 14.22 -22.15
N LEU A 710 -0.46 13.51 -21.05
CA LEU A 710 -1.42 13.98 -20.04
C LEU A 710 -0.93 15.27 -19.35
N LYS A 711 0.38 15.46 -19.14
CA LYS A 711 0.95 16.76 -18.69
C LYS A 711 0.78 17.87 -19.73
N HIS A 712 0.90 17.55 -21.02
CA HIS A 712 0.64 18.51 -22.11
C HIS A 712 -0.81 18.99 -22.07
N LEU A 713 -1.78 18.08 -21.91
CA LEU A 713 -3.20 18.41 -21.79
C LEU A 713 -3.52 19.31 -20.57
N VAL A 714 -2.73 19.28 -19.48
CA VAL A 714 -2.87 20.25 -18.38
C VAL A 714 -2.53 21.69 -18.82
N SER A 715 -1.78 21.86 -19.90
CA SER A 715 -1.47 23.19 -20.49
C SER A 715 -2.55 23.68 -21.47
N GLU A 716 -3.52 22.84 -21.82
CA GLU A 716 -4.60 23.16 -22.77
C GLU A 716 -5.87 23.60 -22.01
N GLU A 717 -6.26 24.86 -22.17
CA GLU A 717 -7.35 25.53 -21.43
C GLU A 717 -8.66 24.73 -21.34
N LYS A 718 -9.03 24.00 -22.40
CA LYS A 718 -10.26 23.16 -22.44
C LYS A 718 -10.12 21.80 -21.74
N MET A 719 -8.92 21.23 -21.70
CA MET A 719 -8.67 19.87 -21.23
C MET A 719 -8.02 19.84 -19.83
N ALA A 720 -7.54 20.97 -19.33
CA ALA A 720 -6.68 21.02 -18.15
C ALA A 720 -7.32 20.44 -16.88
N LEU A 721 -8.59 20.75 -16.62
CA LEU A 721 -9.30 20.24 -15.44
C LEU A 721 -9.50 18.72 -15.53
N LEU A 722 -9.89 18.21 -16.70
CA LEU A 722 -10.03 16.76 -16.95
C LEU A 722 -8.67 16.04 -16.83
N ALA A 723 -7.58 16.66 -17.31
CA ALA A 723 -6.24 16.09 -17.20
C ALA A 723 -5.74 16.02 -15.74
N LEU A 724 -6.07 17.01 -14.91
CA LEU A 724 -5.79 16.99 -13.47
C LEU A 724 -6.64 15.94 -12.73
N ASP A 725 -7.94 15.85 -13.01
CA ASP A 725 -8.84 14.82 -12.49
C ASP A 725 -8.29 13.40 -12.80
N LEU A 726 -7.91 13.16 -14.06
CA LEU A 726 -7.32 11.89 -14.52
C LEU A 726 -6.00 11.59 -13.79
N LEU A 727 -5.14 12.58 -13.59
CA LEU A 727 -3.90 12.42 -12.81
C LEU A 727 -4.19 12.07 -11.34
N GLU A 728 -5.22 12.67 -10.73
CA GLU A 728 -5.64 12.33 -9.37
C GLU A 728 -6.22 10.90 -9.29
N GLU A 729 -7.13 10.54 -10.19
CA GLU A 729 -7.72 9.20 -10.25
C GLU A 729 -6.65 8.13 -10.49
N LEU A 730 -5.65 8.37 -11.35
CA LEU A 730 -4.49 7.49 -11.52
C LEU A 730 -3.68 7.32 -10.21
N CYS A 731 -3.54 8.36 -9.40
CA CYS A 731 -2.84 8.31 -8.11
C CYS A 731 -3.60 7.55 -7.01
N LEU A 732 -4.93 7.46 -7.12
CA LEU A 732 -5.81 6.78 -6.16
C LEU A 732 -6.16 5.34 -6.60
N MET A 733 -6.55 5.16 -7.85
CA MET A 733 -7.06 3.90 -8.41
C MET A 733 -5.94 2.93 -8.83
N ARG A 734 -4.68 3.38 -8.95
CA ARG A 734 -3.52 2.53 -9.25
C ARG A 734 -2.40 2.59 -8.19
N PRO A 735 -2.66 2.23 -6.90
CA PRO A 735 -1.71 2.39 -5.80
C PRO A 735 -0.26 1.91 -6.04
N PRO A 736 0.02 0.76 -6.68
CA PRO A 736 1.39 0.26 -6.85
C PRO A 736 2.33 1.18 -7.67
N ARG A 737 1.77 2.01 -8.55
CA ARG A 737 2.51 2.97 -9.39
C ARG A 737 2.18 4.43 -9.09
N ALA A 738 1.39 4.70 -8.05
CA ALA A 738 0.95 6.06 -7.68
C ALA A 738 2.12 7.05 -7.55
N HIS A 739 3.28 6.63 -7.05
CA HIS A 739 4.48 7.47 -6.94
C HIS A 739 4.98 8.04 -8.29
N LYS A 740 4.74 7.37 -9.43
CA LYS A 740 5.07 7.90 -10.78
C LYS A 740 4.06 8.95 -11.24
N TYR A 741 2.77 8.70 -11.00
CA TYR A 741 1.70 9.64 -11.39
C TYR A 741 1.74 10.92 -10.51
N VAL A 742 2.03 10.79 -9.22
CA VAL A 742 2.26 11.92 -8.29
C VAL A 742 3.41 12.81 -8.74
N ALA A 743 4.50 12.25 -9.23
CA ALA A 743 5.62 13.02 -9.77
C ALA A 743 5.24 13.83 -11.02
N SER A 744 4.08 13.55 -11.62
CA SER A 744 3.51 14.27 -12.76
C SER A 744 2.42 15.26 -12.35
N LEU A 745 1.63 14.97 -11.31
CA LEU A 745 0.60 15.86 -10.75
C LEU A 745 1.20 17.06 -10.00
N VAL A 746 2.15 16.82 -9.09
CA VAL A 746 2.64 17.85 -8.15
C VAL A 746 3.31 19.08 -8.81
N PRO A 747 4.05 18.96 -9.94
CA PRO A 747 4.60 20.14 -10.63
C PRO A 747 3.56 21.20 -11.00
N HIS A 748 2.31 20.80 -11.30
CA HIS A 748 1.24 21.74 -11.67
C HIS A 748 0.77 22.62 -10.49
N VAL A 749 1.19 22.35 -9.25
CA VAL A 749 0.99 23.28 -8.11
C VAL A 749 1.80 24.59 -8.27
N LEU A 750 2.82 24.60 -9.13
CA LEU A 750 3.59 25.80 -9.49
C LEU A 750 3.10 26.49 -10.77
N SER A 751 1.93 26.13 -11.32
CA SER A 751 1.41 26.75 -12.54
C SER A 751 1.03 28.22 -12.35
N ASP A 752 1.26 29.04 -13.39
CA ASP A 752 0.84 30.44 -13.44
C ASP A 752 -0.70 30.58 -13.29
N ASN A 753 -1.47 29.71 -13.97
CA ASN A 753 -2.94 29.67 -13.90
C ASN A 753 -3.41 29.26 -12.48
N GLU A 754 -4.32 30.05 -11.92
CA GLU A 754 -4.89 29.90 -10.57
C GLU A 754 -5.82 28.68 -10.43
N GLU A 755 -6.66 28.39 -11.44
CA GLU A 755 -7.62 27.29 -11.36
C GLU A 755 -6.91 25.93 -11.38
N ILE A 756 -5.94 25.78 -12.30
CA ILE A 756 -5.04 24.62 -12.41
C ILE A 756 -4.30 24.41 -11.09
N ARG A 757 -3.75 25.50 -10.52
CA ARG A 757 -3.01 25.49 -9.24
C ARG A 757 -3.89 25.07 -8.07
N GLU A 758 -5.10 25.63 -7.94
CA GLU A 758 -6.03 25.27 -6.88
C GLU A 758 -6.45 23.80 -6.96
N VAL A 759 -6.77 23.29 -8.15
CA VAL A 759 -7.15 21.89 -8.34
C VAL A 759 -5.97 20.97 -8.07
N ALA A 760 -4.80 21.22 -8.67
CA ALA A 760 -3.59 20.41 -8.43
C ALA A 760 -3.19 20.37 -6.94
N LEU A 761 -3.40 21.46 -6.19
CA LEU A 761 -3.15 21.51 -4.75
C LEU A 761 -4.18 20.66 -3.97
N LYS A 762 -5.48 20.80 -4.26
CA LYS A 762 -6.56 20.00 -3.64
C LYS A 762 -6.37 18.51 -3.90
N SER A 763 -6.05 18.14 -5.15
CA SER A 763 -5.74 16.78 -5.57
C SER A 763 -4.48 16.23 -4.90
N SER A 764 -3.42 17.03 -4.79
CA SER A 764 -2.22 16.64 -4.04
C SER A 764 -2.51 16.32 -2.57
N LEU A 765 -3.37 17.10 -1.90
CA LEU A 765 -3.81 16.80 -0.53
C LEU A 765 -4.67 15.53 -0.44
N LYS A 766 -5.62 15.34 -1.37
CA LYS A 766 -6.50 14.17 -1.42
C LYS A 766 -5.70 12.88 -1.64
N VAL A 767 -4.69 12.92 -2.52
CA VAL A 767 -3.74 11.83 -2.73
C VAL A 767 -2.83 11.62 -1.52
N TYR A 768 -2.32 12.67 -0.87
CA TYR A 768 -1.49 12.54 0.33
C TYR A 768 -2.24 11.82 1.47
N LYS A 769 -3.50 12.17 1.69
CA LYS A 769 -4.36 11.49 2.68
C LYS A 769 -4.60 10.02 2.31
N ASN A 770 -5.04 9.76 1.08
CA ASN A 770 -5.68 8.49 0.71
C ASN A 770 -4.77 7.47 -0.02
N SER A 771 -3.57 7.84 -0.47
CA SER A 771 -2.66 6.96 -1.22
C SER A 771 -1.53 6.35 -0.37
N THR A 772 -0.63 5.60 -1.00
CA THR A 772 0.45 4.84 -0.34
C THR A 772 1.56 5.73 0.24
N ASP A 773 2.33 5.22 1.19
CA ASP A 773 3.51 5.92 1.71
C ASP A 773 4.57 6.21 0.64
N SER A 774 4.62 5.42 -0.43
CA SER A 774 5.48 5.71 -1.60
C SER A 774 5.05 6.99 -2.32
N ALA A 775 3.73 7.23 -2.44
CA ALA A 775 3.17 8.45 -3.00
C ALA A 775 3.37 9.64 -2.05
N ARG A 776 3.08 9.47 -0.75
CA ARG A 776 3.30 10.51 0.29
C ARG A 776 4.74 11.03 0.28
N ARG A 777 5.74 10.13 0.26
CA ARG A 777 7.17 10.50 0.21
C ARG A 777 7.56 11.29 -1.04
N VAL A 778 6.89 11.09 -2.19
CA VAL A 778 7.12 11.91 -3.39
C VAL A 778 6.49 13.30 -3.25
N ILE A 779 5.30 13.41 -2.66
CA ILE A 779 4.67 14.70 -2.34
C ILE A 779 5.57 15.48 -1.36
N GLU A 780 6.03 14.85 -0.27
CA GLU A 780 6.95 15.45 0.69
C GLU A 780 8.26 15.91 0.03
N LYS A 781 8.88 15.06 -0.79
CA LYS A 781 10.12 15.41 -1.51
C LYS A 781 9.94 16.63 -2.41
N ASN A 782 8.81 16.72 -3.12
CA ASN A 782 8.50 17.88 -3.96
C ASN A 782 8.15 19.12 -3.12
N ALA A 783 7.44 18.98 -2.01
CA ALA A 783 7.19 20.08 -1.07
C ALA A 783 8.50 20.66 -0.51
N LEU A 784 9.46 19.81 -0.16
CA LEU A 784 10.80 20.22 0.29
C LEU A 784 11.65 20.82 -0.85
N LEU A 785 11.47 20.37 -2.09
CA LEU A 785 12.10 20.98 -3.27
C LEU A 785 11.55 22.39 -3.54
N HIS A 786 10.21 22.55 -3.52
CA HIS A 786 9.53 23.82 -3.71
C HIS A 786 9.92 24.82 -2.60
N LEU A 787 9.98 24.35 -1.35
CA LEU A 787 10.52 25.08 -0.22
C LEU A 787 11.97 25.51 -0.45
N GLY A 788 12.83 24.58 -0.89
CA GLY A 788 14.25 24.83 -1.14
C GLY A 788 14.52 25.93 -2.17
N PHE A 789 13.64 26.12 -3.16
CA PHE A 789 13.78 27.17 -4.17
C PHE A 789 13.85 28.57 -3.57
N ILE A 790 13.19 28.87 -2.43
CA ILE A 790 13.20 30.22 -1.83
C ILE A 790 14.56 30.64 -1.23
N THR A 791 15.55 29.72 -1.23
CA THR A 791 16.95 30.02 -0.87
C THR A 791 17.77 30.58 -2.04
N LEU A 792 17.29 30.43 -3.28
CA LEU A 792 18.00 30.84 -4.49
C LEU A 792 17.94 32.36 -4.67
N SER A 793 19.03 32.95 -5.16
CA SER A 793 19.13 34.39 -5.46
C SER A 793 18.16 34.87 -6.54
N THR A 794 17.71 33.97 -7.41
CA THR A 794 16.77 34.21 -8.52
C THR A 794 15.74 33.08 -8.59
N PRO A 795 14.50 33.34 -9.04
CA PRO A 795 13.50 32.29 -9.22
C PRO A 795 13.95 31.26 -10.28
N PRO A 796 13.66 29.96 -10.09
CA PRO A 796 13.83 28.95 -11.14
C PRO A 796 12.96 29.25 -12.36
N GLU A 797 13.40 28.81 -13.55
CA GLU A 797 12.66 28.96 -14.81
C GLU A 797 11.24 28.34 -14.74
N ILE A 798 11.09 27.26 -13.96
CA ILE A 798 9.81 26.59 -13.66
C ILE A 798 8.76 27.55 -13.04
N ILE A 799 9.22 28.58 -12.32
CA ILE A 799 8.39 29.58 -11.60
C ILE A 799 8.51 30.96 -12.27
N SER A 800 9.27 31.06 -13.36
CA SER A 800 9.40 32.27 -14.16
C SER A 800 9.89 31.96 -15.58
N PRO A 801 9.00 31.49 -16.49
CA PRO A 801 9.37 31.26 -17.89
C PRO A 801 9.82 32.54 -18.61
N ARG A 802 9.59 33.72 -18.02
CA ARG A 802 9.95 35.05 -18.55
C ARG A 802 11.27 35.61 -17.99
N HIS A 803 12.23 34.76 -17.60
CA HIS A 803 13.60 35.17 -17.24
C HIS A 803 13.69 36.25 -16.13
N ALA A 804 12.75 36.29 -15.19
CA ALA A 804 12.73 37.34 -14.16
C ALA A 804 13.92 37.20 -13.20
N ARG A 805 14.81 38.19 -13.19
CA ARG A 805 16.00 38.21 -12.31
C ARG A 805 15.70 38.58 -10.86
N VAL A 806 14.43 38.78 -10.51
CA VAL A 806 13.97 39.25 -9.19
C VAL A 806 12.73 38.46 -8.81
N TRP A 807 12.68 37.99 -7.57
CA TRP A 807 11.52 37.30 -7.00
C TRP A 807 10.34 38.25 -6.76
N THR A 808 9.11 37.79 -7.00
CA THR A 808 7.89 38.46 -6.55
C THR A 808 7.33 37.83 -5.26
N GLU A 809 6.49 38.57 -4.53
CA GLU A 809 5.80 38.02 -3.35
C GLU A 809 4.88 36.84 -3.71
N GLU A 810 4.33 36.83 -4.93
CA GLU A 810 3.50 35.75 -5.45
C GLU A 810 4.32 34.48 -5.71
N GLN A 811 5.50 34.59 -6.32
CA GLN A 811 6.39 33.44 -6.54
C GLN A 811 6.82 32.78 -5.22
N TYR A 812 7.07 33.56 -4.16
CA TYR A 812 7.29 33.00 -2.83
C TYR A 812 6.05 32.29 -2.26
N LYS A 813 4.84 32.81 -2.50
CA LYS A 813 3.58 32.14 -2.10
C LYS A 813 3.37 30.83 -2.87
N LEU A 814 3.68 30.78 -4.17
CA LEU A 814 3.64 29.56 -4.99
C LEU A 814 4.53 28.47 -4.39
N CYS A 815 5.81 28.78 -4.11
CA CYS A 815 6.75 27.84 -3.48
C CYS A 815 6.25 27.28 -2.14
N LEU A 816 5.60 28.13 -1.33
CA LEU A 816 5.14 27.76 0.01
C LEU A 816 3.79 27.03 0.02
N SER A 817 2.95 27.21 -1.01
CA SER A 817 1.56 26.73 -1.07
C SER A 817 1.40 25.26 -0.64
N LEU A 818 2.17 24.35 -1.24
CA LEU A 818 2.11 22.92 -0.94
C LEU A 818 2.54 22.59 0.50
N VAL A 819 3.58 23.25 1.02
CA VAL A 819 4.08 23.02 2.39
C VAL A 819 3.07 23.50 3.43
N ILE A 820 2.49 24.68 3.18
CA ILE A 820 1.46 25.32 3.99
C ILE A 820 0.18 24.49 4.00
N ALA A 821 -0.19 23.90 2.86
CA ALA A 821 -1.34 23.02 2.71
C ALA A 821 -1.16 21.65 3.40
N LEU A 822 0.06 21.09 3.39
CA LEU A 822 0.40 19.82 4.07
C LEU A 822 0.60 19.98 5.58
N PHE A 823 0.82 21.20 6.07
CA PHE A 823 1.13 21.49 7.48
C PHE A 823 0.17 20.87 8.51
N PRO A 824 -1.17 20.85 8.31
CA PRO A 824 -2.10 20.22 9.26
C PRO A 824 -1.95 18.69 9.36
N GLU A 825 -1.39 18.05 8.32
CA GLU A 825 -1.20 16.59 8.25
C GLU A 825 0.23 16.17 8.64
N LYS A 826 1.22 17.07 8.51
CA LYS A 826 2.62 16.81 8.86
C LYS A 826 3.33 18.05 9.43
N GLU A 827 3.21 18.22 10.74
CA GLU A 827 3.88 19.31 11.49
C GLU A 827 5.41 19.27 11.43
N GLU A 828 6.01 18.10 11.20
CA GLU A 828 7.48 17.94 11.11
C GLU A 828 8.12 18.86 10.04
N LEU A 829 7.34 19.24 9.03
CA LEU A 829 7.73 20.21 8.00
C LEU A 829 8.14 21.57 8.60
N ILE A 830 7.75 21.91 9.84
CA ILE A 830 8.19 23.11 10.53
C ILE A 830 9.71 23.16 10.77
N LEU A 831 10.36 21.99 10.93
CA LEU A 831 11.80 21.89 11.14
C LEU A 831 12.57 22.22 9.86
N GLU A 832 12.14 21.66 8.73
CA GLU A 832 12.72 21.98 7.42
C GLU A 832 12.40 23.42 6.98
N MET A 833 11.17 23.90 7.24
CA MET A 833 10.79 25.30 7.08
C MET A 833 11.72 26.23 7.85
N ALA A 834 12.07 25.90 9.10
CA ALA A 834 12.99 26.69 9.90
C ALA A 834 14.45 26.62 9.40
N ARG A 835 14.92 25.47 8.90
CA ARG A 835 16.27 25.34 8.31
C ARG A 835 16.39 26.18 7.04
N VAL A 836 15.44 26.04 6.13
CA VAL A 836 15.37 26.82 4.88
C VAL A 836 15.19 28.30 5.17
N TYR A 837 14.31 28.65 6.13
CA TYR A 837 14.18 30.02 6.61
C TYR A 837 15.52 30.57 7.08
N GLY A 838 16.32 29.83 7.86
CA GLY A 838 17.63 30.27 8.33
C GLY A 838 18.52 30.83 7.21
N SER A 839 18.65 30.06 6.12
CA SER A 839 19.40 30.42 4.91
C SER A 839 18.74 31.45 3.98
N ALA A 840 17.42 31.65 4.08
CA ALA A 840 16.67 32.45 3.10
C ALA A 840 16.92 33.98 3.20
N GLY A 841 16.70 34.67 2.08
CA GLY A 841 16.80 36.13 1.98
C GLY A 841 15.72 36.87 2.77
N ALA A 842 15.91 38.18 2.98
CA ALA A 842 15.02 39.01 3.81
C ALA A 842 13.58 39.15 3.28
N GLU A 843 13.32 38.76 2.02
CA GLU A 843 12.01 38.82 1.37
C GLU A 843 11.27 37.49 1.45
N ALA A 844 11.96 36.39 1.12
CA ALA A 844 11.53 35.04 1.48
C ALA A 844 11.15 34.94 2.97
N LYS A 845 11.99 35.47 3.87
CA LYS A 845 11.72 35.53 5.32
C LYS A 845 10.44 36.30 5.67
N ARG A 846 10.15 37.41 4.98
CA ARG A 846 8.88 38.16 5.15
C ARG A 846 7.68 37.35 4.66
N CYS A 847 7.82 36.62 3.55
CA CYS A 847 6.75 35.80 2.98
C CYS A 847 6.42 34.58 3.86
N VAL A 848 7.43 33.85 4.34
CA VAL A 848 7.25 32.70 5.26
C VAL A 848 6.55 33.13 6.55
N LEU A 849 6.95 34.25 7.16
CA LEU A 849 6.33 34.75 8.39
C LEU A 849 4.82 35.04 8.24
N ARG A 850 4.39 35.53 7.06
CA ARG A 850 2.97 35.76 6.77
C ARG A 850 2.23 34.45 6.48
N ALA A 851 2.81 33.61 5.63
CA ALA A 851 2.16 32.37 5.17
C ALA A 851 1.93 31.37 6.32
N LEU A 852 2.87 31.28 7.27
CA LEU A 852 2.82 30.30 8.36
C LEU A 852 1.86 30.68 9.49
N GLU A 853 1.41 31.95 9.58
CA GLU A 853 0.56 32.42 10.67
C GLU A 853 -0.81 31.73 10.72
N GLY A 854 -1.48 31.59 9.57
CA GLY A 854 -2.78 30.91 9.47
C GLY A 854 -2.72 29.43 9.89
N PRO A 855 -1.87 28.60 9.27
CA PRO A 855 -1.74 27.18 9.60
C PRO A 855 -1.32 26.92 11.05
N VAL A 856 -0.39 27.71 11.59
CA VAL A 856 0.01 27.56 13.00
C VAL A 856 -1.14 27.95 13.93
N ARG A 857 -1.84 29.06 13.67
CA ARG A 857 -3.00 29.46 14.47
C ARG A 857 -4.11 28.38 14.44
N ALA A 858 -4.36 27.75 13.29
CA ALA A 858 -5.27 26.62 13.16
C ALA A 858 -4.79 25.34 13.88
N ALA A 859 -3.49 25.03 13.84
CA ALA A 859 -2.91 23.93 14.62
C ALA A 859 -2.98 24.19 16.15
N THR A 860 -2.94 25.46 16.59
CA THR A 860 -3.04 25.80 18.01
C THR A 860 -4.47 25.82 18.58
N THR A 861 -5.52 25.86 17.74
CA THR A 861 -6.90 25.81 18.26
C THR A 861 -7.25 24.40 18.76
N PRO A 862 -7.63 24.21 20.05
CA PRO A 862 -7.84 22.88 20.62
C PRO A 862 -9.10 22.21 20.08
N HIS A 863 -8.97 20.97 19.59
CA HIS A 863 -10.10 20.08 19.29
C HIS A 863 -10.45 19.25 20.53
N GLY A 864 -11.07 19.89 21.52
CA GLY A 864 -11.58 19.24 22.74
C GLY A 864 -11.04 19.81 24.06
N PRO A 865 -11.52 19.31 25.21
CA PRO A 865 -11.30 19.91 26.53
C PRO A 865 -10.02 19.42 27.26
N ALA A 866 -9.03 18.91 26.54
CA ALA A 866 -7.79 18.40 27.13
C ALA A 866 -6.70 19.49 27.25
N HIS A 867 -5.92 19.47 28.33
CA HIS A 867 -4.93 20.51 28.65
C HIS A 867 -3.72 20.59 27.68
N PRO A 868 -3.07 21.76 27.57
CA PRO A 868 -2.15 22.07 26.47
C PRO A 868 -0.73 21.53 26.69
N ALA A 869 -0.47 20.30 26.23
CA ALA A 869 0.89 19.84 25.98
C ALA A 869 1.45 20.51 24.70
N LEU A 870 2.74 20.89 24.70
CA LEU A 870 3.35 21.49 23.50
C LEU A 870 3.54 20.41 22.42
N ARG A 871 3.09 20.67 21.18
CA ARG A 871 3.15 19.66 20.11
C ARG A 871 4.62 19.28 19.80
N PRO A 872 4.94 17.99 19.55
CA PRO A 872 6.33 17.51 19.52
C PRO A 872 7.24 18.23 18.51
N ALA A 873 6.76 18.55 17.32
CA ALA A 873 7.55 19.25 16.30
C ALA A 873 7.95 20.68 16.74
N PHE A 874 7.08 21.38 17.46
CA PHE A 874 7.35 22.70 18.02
C PHE A 874 8.33 22.63 19.19
N ARG A 875 8.26 21.57 20.01
CA ARG A 875 9.24 21.30 21.07
C ARG A 875 10.63 21.04 20.50
N LEU A 876 10.74 20.17 19.50
CA LEU A 876 11.99 19.92 18.77
C LEU A 876 12.55 21.20 18.13
N LEU A 877 11.70 22.10 17.64
CA LEU A 877 12.13 23.39 17.09
C LEU A 877 12.65 24.38 18.16
N LEU A 878 12.15 24.29 19.40
CA LEU A 878 12.69 25.03 20.54
C LEU A 878 14.03 24.45 21.00
N ASP A 879 14.16 23.12 21.05
CA ASP A 879 15.39 22.42 21.44
C ASP A 879 16.50 22.57 20.38
N GLU A 880 16.20 22.41 19.08
CA GLU A 880 17.14 22.38 17.97
C GLU A 880 16.92 23.50 16.93
N CYS A 881 16.67 24.74 17.38
CA CYS A 881 16.42 25.88 16.49
C CYS A 881 17.54 26.05 15.42
N PRO A 882 17.25 26.11 14.11
CA PRO A 882 18.26 26.37 13.07
C PRO A 882 18.84 27.78 13.12
N ARG A 883 20.12 27.96 12.78
CA ARG A 883 20.79 29.28 12.79
C ARG A 883 20.13 30.23 11.77
N GLY A 884 19.74 31.43 12.21
CA GLY A 884 19.02 32.41 11.37
C GLY A 884 17.49 32.27 11.41
N ALA A 885 16.96 31.33 12.19
CA ALA A 885 15.52 31.13 12.40
C ALA A 885 14.99 31.76 13.71
N GLU A 886 15.79 32.54 14.43
CA GLU A 886 15.43 33.15 15.71
C GLU A 886 14.22 34.11 15.59
N THR A 887 14.08 34.81 14.46
CA THR A 887 12.93 35.68 14.17
C THR A 887 11.66 34.88 13.82
N LEU A 888 11.81 33.70 13.19
CA LEU A 888 10.71 32.76 12.98
C LEU A 888 10.22 32.21 14.32
N LEU A 889 11.15 31.75 15.16
CA LEU A 889 10.83 31.24 16.51
C LEU A 889 10.15 32.31 17.38
N THR A 890 10.58 33.56 17.29
CA THR A 890 9.93 34.70 17.97
C THR A 890 8.47 34.88 17.53
N ARG A 891 8.17 34.75 16.22
CA ARG A 891 6.77 34.83 15.74
C ARG A 891 5.95 33.60 16.15
N LEU A 892 6.54 32.40 16.13
CA LEU A 892 5.87 31.17 16.57
C LEU A 892 5.50 31.21 18.06
N VAL A 893 6.44 31.60 18.94
CA VAL A 893 6.18 31.78 20.38
C VAL A 893 5.07 32.82 20.61
N HIS A 894 5.04 33.91 19.83
CA HIS A 894 3.96 34.90 19.91
C HIS A 894 2.60 34.34 19.46
N ILE A 895 2.53 33.50 18.43
CA ILE A 895 1.25 32.88 18.00
C ILE A 895 0.76 31.87 19.05
N LEU A 896 1.68 31.09 19.63
CA LEU A 896 1.39 30.09 20.68
C LEU A 896 0.82 30.69 21.97
N THR A 897 1.06 31.98 22.26
CA THR A 897 0.59 32.65 23.48
C THR A 897 -0.35 33.84 23.21
N GLU A 898 -0.84 33.99 21.98
CA GLU A 898 -1.76 35.07 21.59
C GLU A 898 -3.16 34.92 22.21
N LYS A 899 -3.60 33.67 22.45
CA LYS A 899 -4.96 33.32 22.89
C LYS A 899 -5.04 32.43 24.13
N SER A 900 -3.89 32.08 24.71
CA SER A 900 -3.77 31.15 25.83
C SER A 900 -2.55 31.49 26.68
N PRO A 901 -2.61 31.33 28.01
CA PRO A 901 -1.47 31.61 28.88
C PRO A 901 -0.27 30.71 28.55
N PRO A 902 0.97 31.22 28.71
CA PRO A 902 2.18 30.47 28.36
C PRO A 902 2.38 29.27 29.28
N THR A 903 2.58 28.07 28.70
CA THR A 903 2.78 26.86 29.49
C THR A 903 4.15 26.88 30.19
N PRO A 904 4.31 26.29 31.40
CA PRO A 904 5.57 26.33 32.13
C PRO A 904 6.74 25.67 31.38
N GLU A 905 6.45 24.68 30.53
CA GLU A 905 7.43 24.08 29.60
C GLU A 905 7.93 25.09 28.56
N LEU A 906 7.01 25.83 27.91
CA LEU A 906 7.35 26.88 26.95
C LEU A 906 8.16 28.01 27.59
N VAL A 907 7.74 28.49 28.77
CA VAL A 907 8.45 29.53 29.53
C VAL A 907 9.88 29.10 29.82
N SER A 908 10.08 27.86 30.29
CA SER A 908 11.41 27.36 30.63
C SER A 908 12.33 27.29 29.41
N LYS A 909 11.82 26.85 28.25
CA LYS A 909 12.58 26.77 27.00
C LYS A 909 12.87 28.14 26.37
N VAL A 910 11.92 29.06 26.38
CA VAL A 910 12.12 30.45 25.92
C VAL A 910 13.18 31.17 26.76
N ARG A 911 13.20 30.94 28.07
CA ARG A 911 14.25 31.42 28.98
C ARG A 911 15.63 30.84 28.65
N GLU A 912 15.73 29.52 28.49
CA GLU A 912 16.98 28.83 28.14
C GLU A 912 17.58 29.37 26.83
N LEU A 913 16.74 29.55 25.81
CA LEU A 913 17.12 30.14 24.52
C LEU A 913 17.51 31.62 24.61
N TYR A 914 16.81 32.43 25.41
CA TYR A 914 17.18 33.84 25.63
C TYR A 914 18.51 33.99 26.37
N ALA A 915 18.79 33.11 27.33
CA ALA A 915 20.06 33.11 28.07
C ALA A 915 21.26 32.64 27.22
N THR A 916 21.05 31.70 26.29
CA THR A 916 22.13 31.07 25.51
C THR A 916 22.35 31.65 24.12
N ARG A 917 21.32 32.27 23.50
CA ARG A 917 21.33 32.50 22.05
C ARG A 917 20.56 33.73 21.55
N VAL A 918 19.32 33.94 22.00
CA VAL A 918 18.43 34.97 21.44
C VAL A 918 18.55 36.25 22.26
N SER A 919 19.31 37.23 21.78
CA SER A 919 19.59 38.46 22.54
C SER A 919 18.49 39.54 22.49
N ASP A 920 17.51 39.44 21.58
CA ASP A 920 16.39 40.39 21.49
C ASP A 920 15.39 40.14 22.63
N VAL A 921 15.21 41.15 23.49
CA VAL A 921 14.28 41.11 24.64
C VAL A 921 12.82 40.95 24.21
N ARG A 922 12.48 41.24 22.95
CA ARG A 922 11.15 40.98 22.38
C ARG A 922 10.76 39.51 22.44
N PHE A 923 11.73 38.59 22.43
CA PHE A 923 11.48 37.16 22.55
C PHE A 923 10.84 36.76 23.89
N LEU A 924 11.05 37.56 24.96
CA LEU A 924 10.42 37.34 26.26
C LEU A 924 8.99 37.90 26.36
N ILE A 925 8.61 38.87 25.53
CA ILE A 925 7.31 39.57 25.64
C ILE A 925 6.10 38.62 25.66
N PRO A 926 6.03 37.56 24.81
CA PRO A 926 4.87 36.68 24.79
C PRO A 926 4.79 35.69 25.96
N VAL A 927 5.84 35.60 26.81
CA VAL A 927 5.88 34.70 27.98
C VAL A 927 5.98 35.45 29.32
N LEU A 928 5.86 36.78 29.33
CA LEU A 928 6.08 37.63 30.52
C LEU A 928 5.26 37.20 31.75
N THR A 929 4.02 36.75 31.57
CA THR A 929 3.15 36.33 32.68
C THR A 929 3.59 35.03 33.37
N GLY A 930 4.40 34.20 32.71
CA GLY A 930 4.96 32.98 33.29
C GLY A 930 6.36 33.15 33.89
N LEU A 931 7.02 34.30 33.71
CA LEU A 931 8.34 34.58 34.28
C LEU A 931 8.22 35.02 35.74
N SER A 932 9.22 34.68 36.56
CA SER A 932 9.26 35.17 37.94
C SER A 932 9.57 36.67 37.99
N LYS A 933 9.09 37.35 39.04
CA LYS A 933 9.38 38.77 39.32
C LYS A 933 10.87 39.11 39.19
N LYS A 934 11.78 38.22 39.63
CA LYS A 934 13.25 38.43 39.50
C LYS A 934 13.73 38.45 38.04
N GLU A 935 13.20 37.57 37.20
CA GLU A 935 13.55 37.49 35.77
C GLU A 935 12.97 38.68 35.00
N ILE A 936 11.75 39.11 35.32
CA ILE A 936 11.10 40.29 34.75
C ILE A 936 11.91 41.56 35.07
N LEU A 937 12.31 41.76 36.33
CA LEU A 937 13.09 42.92 36.76
C LEU A 937 14.50 42.94 36.14
N ALA A 938 15.13 41.78 35.93
CA ALA A 938 16.39 41.67 35.19
C ALA A 938 16.23 42.05 33.69
N ALA A 939 15.07 41.82 33.09
CA ALA A 939 14.76 42.20 31.71
C ALA A 939 14.29 43.67 31.58
N LEU A 940 13.74 44.27 32.62
CA LEU A 940 13.10 45.60 32.61
C LEU A 940 13.98 46.72 32.00
N PRO A 941 15.30 46.86 32.30
CA PRO A 941 16.16 47.87 31.69
C PRO A 941 16.37 47.71 30.17
N LYS A 942 16.13 46.51 29.62
CA LYS A 942 16.10 46.28 28.17
C LYS A 942 14.71 46.55 27.58
N LEU A 943 13.64 46.13 28.26
CA LEU A 943 12.25 46.33 27.83
C LEU A 943 11.91 47.81 27.63
N ILE A 944 12.33 48.70 28.56
CA ILE A 944 12.05 50.14 28.46
C ILE A 944 12.77 50.86 27.30
N LYS A 945 13.73 50.21 26.62
CA LYS A 945 14.42 50.75 25.44
C LYS A 945 13.66 50.53 24.13
N LEU A 946 12.53 49.81 24.17
CA LEU A 946 11.66 49.55 23.03
C LEU A 946 10.83 50.78 22.62
N ASN A 947 10.05 50.65 21.53
CA ASN A 947 9.08 51.65 21.11
C ASN A 947 8.04 51.88 22.24
N PRO A 948 7.73 53.13 22.65
CA PRO A 948 6.75 53.44 23.69
C PRO A 948 5.38 52.73 23.56
N ALA A 949 4.92 52.42 22.35
CA ALA A 949 3.70 51.60 22.16
C ALA A 949 3.86 50.17 22.71
N VAL A 950 5.00 49.53 22.42
CA VAL A 950 5.36 48.19 22.92
C VAL A 950 5.67 48.24 24.43
N VAL A 951 6.25 49.33 24.93
CA VAL A 951 6.47 49.51 26.38
C VAL A 951 5.12 49.57 27.13
N ARG A 952 4.11 50.27 26.58
CA ARG A 952 2.75 50.26 27.15
C ARG A 952 2.13 48.87 27.10
N GLU A 953 2.25 48.14 26.00
CA GLU A 953 1.75 46.76 25.89
C GLU A 953 2.40 45.83 26.94
N VAL A 954 3.73 45.92 27.10
CA VAL A 954 4.49 45.19 28.12
C VAL A 954 4.00 45.55 29.53
N PHE A 955 3.77 46.82 29.84
CA PHE A 955 3.24 47.22 31.15
C PHE A 955 1.80 46.72 31.35
N ASN A 956 0.95 46.77 30.33
CA ASN A 956 -0.41 46.25 30.43
C ASN A 956 -0.43 44.73 30.67
N LYS A 957 0.52 43.96 30.08
CA LYS A 957 0.71 42.53 30.39
C LYS A 957 1.24 42.30 31.81
N LEU A 958 2.22 43.09 32.26
CA LEU A 958 2.82 42.97 33.59
C LEU A 958 1.86 43.34 34.73
N LEU A 959 0.92 44.25 34.47
CA LEU A 959 -0.07 44.75 35.42
C LEU A 959 -1.44 44.04 35.31
N GLY A 960 -1.54 42.96 34.52
CA GLY A 960 -2.76 42.17 34.34
C GLY A 960 -3.86 42.81 33.47
N LEU A 961 -3.69 44.06 33.03
CA LEU A 961 -4.70 44.91 32.35
C LEU A 961 -5.21 44.41 30.98
N GLN A 962 -4.76 43.24 30.52
CA GLN A 962 -5.23 42.58 29.29
C GLN A 962 -5.94 41.23 29.54
N ASN A 963 -5.84 40.63 30.73
CA ASN A 963 -6.42 39.32 31.03
C ASN A 963 -7.74 39.49 31.79
N SER A 964 -8.82 38.86 31.30
CA SER A 964 -10.17 38.96 31.89
C SER A 964 -10.50 37.75 32.79
N MET A 965 -9.50 37.21 33.49
CA MET A 965 -9.58 36.03 34.36
C MET A 965 -8.76 36.30 35.61
N ASP A 966 -9.14 35.70 36.75
CA ASP A 966 -8.60 36.00 38.10
C ASP A 966 -7.17 35.48 38.38
N GLU A 967 -6.23 35.74 37.48
CA GLU A 967 -4.79 35.52 37.70
C GLU A 967 -4.15 36.73 38.40
N GLU A 968 -3.28 36.49 39.40
CA GLU A 968 -2.53 37.56 40.07
C GLU A 968 -1.57 38.27 39.08
N PRO A 969 -1.45 39.61 39.10
CA PRO A 969 -0.55 40.32 38.20
C PRO A 969 0.92 40.00 38.54
N PRO A 970 1.77 39.63 37.55
CA PRO A 970 3.13 39.14 37.81
C PRO A 970 4.08 40.19 38.42
N VAL A 971 3.74 41.48 38.33
CA VAL A 971 4.37 42.57 39.10
C VAL A 971 3.30 43.54 39.58
N SER A 972 3.31 43.90 40.87
CA SER A 972 2.38 44.90 41.40
C SER A 972 2.65 46.31 40.81
N PRO A 973 1.64 47.20 40.71
CA PRO A 973 1.85 48.57 40.27
C PRO A 973 2.92 49.31 41.10
N GLN A 974 2.93 49.07 42.41
CA GLN A 974 3.89 49.64 43.35
C GLN A 974 5.32 49.16 43.05
N ASP A 975 5.54 47.85 42.96
CA ASP A 975 6.85 47.28 42.67
C ASP A 975 7.39 47.77 41.32
N LEU A 976 6.57 47.75 40.27
CA LEU A 976 7.01 48.18 38.93
C LEU A 976 7.49 49.63 38.95
N LEU A 977 6.79 50.53 39.65
CA LEU A 977 7.16 51.94 39.70
C LEU A 977 8.36 52.20 40.64
N VAL A 978 8.47 51.49 41.77
CA VAL A 978 9.67 51.55 42.63
C VAL A 978 10.90 51.08 41.86
N GLU A 979 10.85 49.89 41.26
CA GLU A 979 11.99 49.28 40.56
C GLU A 979 12.44 50.13 39.37
N LEU A 980 11.52 50.77 38.63
CA LEU A 980 11.87 51.75 37.59
C LEU A 980 12.74 52.92 38.11
N HIS A 981 12.58 53.35 39.37
CA HIS A 981 13.41 54.40 39.98
C HIS A 981 14.76 53.88 40.50
N LEU A 982 14.88 52.57 40.74
CA LEU A 982 16.08 51.90 41.21
C LEU A 982 16.93 51.30 40.06
N ILE A 983 16.52 51.50 38.79
CA ILE A 983 17.36 51.18 37.63
C ILE A 983 18.60 52.09 37.64
N ASP A 984 19.73 51.47 37.98
CA ASP A 984 21.08 51.99 37.78
C ASP A 984 21.24 52.66 36.39
N PRO A 985 21.60 53.96 36.33
CA PRO A 985 21.79 54.70 35.07
C PRO A 985 22.79 54.08 34.10
N SER A 986 23.71 53.22 34.55
CA SER A 986 24.63 52.48 33.67
C SER A 986 23.90 51.46 32.78
N LYS A 987 22.74 50.96 33.22
CA LYS A 987 21.98 49.89 32.55
C LYS A 987 20.97 50.46 31.55
N ALA A 988 20.39 51.62 31.83
CA ALA A 988 19.50 52.32 30.90
C ALA A 988 19.54 53.84 31.08
N ASP A 989 19.69 54.56 29.96
CA ASP A 989 19.73 56.02 29.96
C ASP A 989 18.47 56.61 30.60
N LEU A 990 18.65 57.65 31.41
CA LEU A 990 17.59 58.34 32.14
C LEU A 990 16.41 58.78 31.24
N LYS A 991 16.67 59.03 29.95
CA LYS A 991 15.67 59.33 28.91
C LYS A 991 14.62 58.22 28.71
N TYR A 992 15.00 56.96 28.86
CA TYR A 992 14.07 55.82 28.78
C TYR A 992 13.32 55.62 30.09
N ILE A 993 14.00 55.76 31.22
CA ILE A 993 13.39 55.66 32.55
C ILE A 993 12.31 56.75 32.74
N ILE A 994 12.60 58.01 32.38
CA ILE A 994 11.64 59.12 32.41
C ILE A 994 10.42 58.86 31.51
N LYS A 995 10.58 58.15 30.38
CA LYS A 995 9.44 57.77 29.53
C LYS A 995 8.63 56.64 30.14
N ALA A 996 9.28 55.65 30.74
CA ALA A 996 8.63 54.54 31.42
C ALA A 996 7.78 55.02 32.60
N THR A 997 8.35 55.82 33.51
CA THR A 997 7.58 56.37 34.65
C THR A 997 6.46 57.30 34.20
N ALA A 998 6.64 58.05 33.11
CA ALA A 998 5.57 58.86 32.51
C ALA A 998 4.43 58.02 31.87
N ILE A 999 4.69 56.78 31.42
CA ILE A 999 3.62 55.85 31.00
C ILE A 999 2.85 55.37 32.23
N CYS A 1000 3.52 54.97 33.32
CA CYS A 1000 2.85 54.60 34.58
C CYS A 1000 1.93 55.73 35.09
N PHE A 1001 2.46 56.96 35.21
CA PHE A 1001 1.68 58.13 35.64
C PHE A 1001 0.54 58.55 34.69
N ALA A 1002 0.45 57.99 33.48
CA ALA A 1002 -0.69 58.21 32.59
C ALA A 1002 -1.88 57.29 32.90
N GLU A 1003 -1.63 56.08 33.42
CA GLU A 1003 -2.65 55.06 33.71
C GLU A 1003 -3.28 55.30 35.10
N LYS A 1004 -4.02 56.40 35.23
CA LYS A 1004 -4.61 56.90 36.49
C LYS A 1004 -5.49 55.88 37.24
N ASN A 1005 -6.07 54.93 36.53
CA ASN A 1005 -6.93 53.89 37.12
C ASN A 1005 -6.12 52.83 37.88
N THR A 1006 -4.84 52.66 37.53
CA THR A 1006 -3.91 51.69 38.14
C THR A 1006 -2.97 52.37 39.13
N TYR A 1007 -2.55 53.60 38.84
CA TYR A 1007 -1.71 54.42 39.70
C TYR A 1007 -2.53 55.43 40.49
N THR A 1008 -3.33 54.91 41.42
CA THR A 1008 -4.19 55.69 42.33
C THR A 1008 -3.37 56.42 43.41
N GLN A 1009 -4.02 57.30 44.18
CA GLN A 1009 -3.40 58.02 45.30
C GLN A 1009 -2.69 57.08 46.29
N ASP A 1010 -3.28 55.93 46.61
CA ASP A 1010 -2.76 54.98 47.61
C ASP A 1010 -1.63 54.09 47.07
N VAL A 1011 -1.63 53.83 45.75
CA VAL A 1011 -0.49 53.20 45.07
C VAL A 1011 0.69 54.17 45.05
N LEU A 1012 0.45 55.44 44.72
CA LEU A 1012 1.48 56.46 44.63
C LEU A 1012 2.04 56.86 46.01
N SER A 1013 1.23 56.88 47.07
CA SER A 1013 1.71 57.16 48.43
C SER A 1013 2.69 56.09 48.90
N ALA A 1014 2.34 54.81 48.77
CA ALA A 1014 3.20 53.68 49.14
C ALA A 1014 4.52 53.65 48.34
N VAL A 1015 4.46 53.92 47.03
CA VAL A 1015 5.66 54.04 46.18
C VAL A 1015 6.58 55.16 46.68
N LEU A 1016 6.04 56.34 46.96
CA LEU A 1016 6.82 57.50 47.38
C LEU A 1016 7.37 57.36 48.80
N GLN A 1017 6.66 56.68 49.71
CA GLN A 1017 7.19 56.31 51.03
C GLN A 1017 8.40 55.38 50.89
N ARG A 1018 8.24 54.26 50.16
CA ARG A 1018 9.33 53.29 49.96
C ARG A 1018 10.56 53.89 49.26
N LEU A 1019 10.36 54.79 48.28
CA LEU A 1019 11.45 55.52 47.64
C LEU A 1019 12.10 56.59 48.53
N ALA A 1020 11.42 57.07 49.58
CA ALA A 1020 11.99 57.97 50.57
C ALA A 1020 12.80 57.24 51.66
N GLU A 1021 12.52 55.94 51.89
CA GLU A 1021 13.26 55.10 52.84
C GLU A 1021 14.63 54.65 52.31
N GLU A 1022 14.77 54.46 51.00
CA GLU A 1022 15.99 53.97 50.33
C GLU A 1022 17.27 54.75 50.66
N ARG A 1023 18.40 54.03 50.76
CA ARG A 1023 19.65 54.57 51.36
C ARG A 1023 20.25 55.74 50.59
N GLU A 1024 20.19 55.71 49.27
CA GLU A 1024 20.64 56.79 48.38
C GLU A 1024 19.41 57.41 47.71
N ILE A 1025 19.40 58.74 47.55
CA ILE A 1025 18.25 59.47 46.98
C ILE A 1025 18.08 59.10 45.49
N PRO A 1026 16.97 58.44 45.07
CA PRO A 1026 16.81 58.02 43.68
C PRO A 1026 16.75 59.23 42.73
N VAL A 1027 17.46 59.16 41.59
CA VAL A 1027 17.68 60.31 40.69
C VAL A 1027 16.39 60.97 40.20
N LEU A 1028 15.29 60.21 40.08
CA LEU A 1028 13.98 60.71 39.65
C LEU A 1028 12.99 60.98 40.81
N MET A 1029 13.39 60.78 42.06
CA MET A 1029 12.49 60.85 43.23
C MET A 1029 11.71 62.17 43.29
N MET A 1030 12.41 63.31 43.29
CA MET A 1030 11.73 64.62 43.36
C MET A 1030 10.88 64.93 42.12
N ARG A 1031 11.22 64.39 40.95
CA ARG A 1031 10.36 64.51 39.75
C ARG A 1031 9.02 63.80 39.98
N SER A 1032 9.07 62.61 40.58
CA SER A 1032 7.88 61.79 40.84
C SER A 1032 7.04 62.29 42.01
N VAL A 1033 7.65 62.88 43.05
CA VAL A 1033 6.93 63.63 44.10
C VAL A 1033 6.17 64.81 43.47
N LEU A 1034 6.85 65.64 42.65
CA LEU A 1034 6.22 66.76 41.94
C LEU A 1034 5.10 66.32 40.97
N GLN A 1035 5.30 65.20 40.28
CA GLN A 1035 4.31 64.66 39.35
C GLN A 1035 3.09 64.08 40.07
N ALA A 1036 3.29 63.35 41.18
CA ALA A 1036 2.21 62.85 42.03
C ALA A 1036 1.42 63.99 42.68
N LEU A 1037 2.06 65.04 43.22
CA LEU A 1037 1.38 66.24 43.73
C LEU A 1037 0.57 66.98 42.66
N THR A 1038 1.00 66.91 41.39
CA THR A 1038 0.28 67.53 40.26
C THR A 1038 -0.94 66.71 39.84
N LEU A 1039 -0.97 65.41 40.13
CA LEU A 1039 -2.12 64.52 39.89
C LEU A 1039 -3.08 64.45 41.10
N HIS A 1040 -2.54 64.46 42.31
CA HIS A 1040 -3.26 64.30 43.58
C HIS A 1040 -2.75 65.32 44.63
N PRO A 1041 -3.30 66.55 44.66
CA PRO A 1041 -2.88 67.59 45.61
C PRO A 1041 -3.05 67.20 47.09
N THR A 1042 -3.95 66.25 47.36
CA THR A 1042 -4.16 65.57 48.66
C THR A 1042 -2.90 64.94 49.24
N LEU A 1043 -1.90 64.60 48.41
CA LEU A 1043 -0.60 64.07 48.87
C LEU A 1043 0.31 65.14 49.51
N ALA A 1044 -0.13 66.40 49.65
CA ALA A 1044 0.67 67.49 50.22
C ALA A 1044 1.29 67.15 51.59
N ALA A 1045 0.54 66.53 52.50
CA ALA A 1045 1.05 66.16 53.83
C ALA A 1045 2.16 65.08 53.74
N LEU A 1046 2.00 64.11 52.84
CA LEU A 1046 3.02 63.08 52.60
C LEU A 1046 4.27 63.68 51.96
N ALA A 1047 4.12 64.58 50.99
CA ALA A 1047 5.24 65.25 50.37
C ALA A 1047 6.05 66.06 51.39
N THR A 1048 5.40 66.79 52.31
CA THR A 1048 6.06 67.45 53.44
C THR A 1048 6.88 66.46 54.29
N HIS A 1049 6.33 65.28 54.63
CA HIS A 1049 7.04 64.26 55.39
C HIS A 1049 8.23 63.66 54.64
N ILE A 1050 8.09 63.43 53.33
CA ILE A 1050 9.19 62.98 52.47
C ILE A 1050 10.30 64.05 52.40
N LEU A 1051 9.92 65.33 52.31
CA LEU A 1051 10.89 66.43 52.29
C LEU A 1051 11.70 66.51 53.59
N SER A 1052 11.16 66.16 54.76
CA SER A 1052 11.96 66.04 56.00
C SER A 1052 12.88 64.84 55.99
N LEU A 1053 12.43 63.65 55.56
CA LEU A 1053 13.31 62.46 55.43
C LEU A 1053 14.47 62.68 54.46
N LEU A 1054 14.35 63.63 53.52
CA LEU A 1054 15.41 64.03 52.61
C LEU A 1054 16.38 65.09 53.22
N ILE A 1055 15.99 65.81 54.28
CA ILE A 1055 16.92 66.66 55.06
C ILE A 1055 17.94 65.77 55.79
N ASP A 1056 17.46 64.70 56.43
CA ASP A 1056 18.32 63.72 57.12
C ASP A 1056 19.31 63.00 56.18
N LYS A 1057 19.03 63.01 54.88
CA LYS A 1057 19.86 62.44 53.80
C LYS A 1057 20.67 63.49 53.02
N GLU A 1058 20.85 64.67 53.59
CA GLU A 1058 21.68 65.77 53.06
C GLU A 1058 21.36 66.16 51.60
N VAL A 1059 20.07 66.23 51.23
CA VAL A 1059 19.59 66.46 49.85
C VAL A 1059 20.25 67.65 49.11
N TRP A 1060 20.69 68.69 49.83
CA TRP A 1060 21.43 69.83 49.27
C TRP A 1060 22.77 69.44 48.60
N ARG A 1061 23.38 68.30 48.94
CA ARG A 1061 24.58 67.78 48.26
C ARG A 1061 24.27 67.26 46.86
N HIS A 1062 23.02 66.86 46.58
CA HIS A 1062 22.61 66.29 45.30
C HIS A 1062 21.88 67.32 44.44
N LYS A 1063 22.63 68.13 43.67
CA LYS A 1063 22.11 69.29 42.90
C LYS A 1063 20.74 69.08 42.24
N VAL A 1064 20.54 67.99 41.48
CA VAL A 1064 19.27 67.72 40.78
C VAL A 1064 18.11 67.41 41.73
N ALA A 1065 18.39 66.71 42.84
CA ALA A 1065 17.40 66.48 43.88
C ALA A 1065 17.08 67.78 44.64
N TRP A 1066 18.10 68.61 44.95
CA TRP A 1066 17.93 69.91 45.58
C TRP A 1066 17.06 70.86 44.75
N GLU A 1067 17.33 70.99 43.45
CA GLU A 1067 16.49 71.76 42.52
C GLU A 1067 15.03 71.26 42.44
N GLY A 1068 14.78 69.99 42.74
CA GLY A 1068 13.45 69.40 42.85
C GLY A 1068 12.81 69.61 44.22
N TRP A 1069 13.59 69.55 45.31
CA TRP A 1069 13.19 69.80 46.70
C TRP A 1069 12.65 71.22 46.84
N VAL A 1070 13.41 72.22 46.36
CA VAL A 1070 13.01 73.64 46.35
C VAL A 1070 11.68 73.85 45.61
N LYS A 1071 11.55 73.32 44.38
CA LYS A 1071 10.31 73.41 43.59
C LYS A 1071 9.12 72.71 44.24
N CYS A 1072 9.37 71.72 45.10
CA CYS A 1072 8.33 71.07 45.88
C CYS A 1072 7.86 71.95 47.05
N CYS A 1073 8.77 72.64 47.74
CA CYS A 1073 8.42 73.64 48.75
C CYS A 1073 7.62 74.81 48.16
N GLU A 1074 8.04 75.36 47.01
CA GLU A 1074 7.28 76.38 46.26
C GLU A 1074 5.85 75.90 45.93
N ARG A 1075 5.71 74.65 45.47
CA ARG A 1075 4.40 74.06 45.13
C ARG A 1075 3.53 73.84 46.37
N LEU A 1076 4.11 73.36 47.48
CA LEU A 1076 3.37 73.13 48.73
C LEU A 1076 2.95 74.44 49.41
N GLN A 1077 3.77 75.49 49.29
CA GLN A 1077 3.40 76.85 49.69
C GLN A 1077 2.23 77.40 48.86
N ALA A 1078 2.26 77.21 47.52
CA ALA A 1078 1.16 77.57 46.64
C ALA A 1078 -0.13 76.76 46.87
N LEU A 1079 -0.03 75.60 47.52
CA LEU A 1079 -1.16 74.77 47.98
C LEU A 1079 -1.58 75.08 49.44
N GLY A 1080 -1.00 76.10 50.08
CA GLY A 1080 -1.36 76.52 51.44
C GLY A 1080 -0.88 75.59 52.56
N SER A 1081 0.10 74.71 52.31
CA SER A 1081 0.59 73.77 53.31
C SER A 1081 1.45 74.44 54.39
N SER A 1082 0.95 74.47 55.62
CA SER A 1082 1.67 75.01 56.79
C SER A 1082 2.96 74.26 57.13
N GLY A 1083 3.12 73.02 56.64
CA GLY A 1083 4.28 72.17 56.90
C GLY A 1083 5.59 72.62 56.24
N VAL A 1084 5.56 73.56 55.28
CA VAL A 1084 6.79 74.02 54.60
C VAL A 1084 7.73 74.79 55.54
N ARG A 1085 7.19 75.62 56.46
CA ARG A 1085 8.02 76.45 57.35
C ARG A 1085 8.85 75.66 58.36
N PRO A 1086 8.33 74.61 59.03
CA PRO A 1086 9.16 73.70 59.83
C PRO A 1086 10.32 73.06 59.06
N LEU A 1087 10.11 72.65 57.80
CA LEU A 1087 11.17 72.08 56.96
C LEU A 1087 12.30 73.07 56.69
N LEU A 1088 11.96 74.33 56.42
CA LEU A 1088 12.94 75.39 56.14
C LEU A 1088 13.81 75.71 57.37
N VAL A 1089 13.22 75.66 58.58
CA VAL A 1089 13.93 75.88 59.86
C VAL A 1089 14.84 74.70 60.22
N ALA A 1090 14.53 73.48 59.76
CA ALA A 1090 15.34 72.29 59.98
C ALA A 1090 16.60 72.18 59.07
N LEU A 1091 16.77 73.07 58.10
CA LEU A 1091 17.92 73.06 57.18
C LEU A 1091 19.19 73.63 57.84
N PRO A 1092 20.38 73.01 57.61
CA PRO A 1092 21.65 73.61 58.00
C PRO A 1092 21.89 74.98 57.34
N PRO A 1093 22.61 75.91 58.00
CA PRO A 1093 22.90 77.24 57.46
C PRO A 1093 23.41 77.30 56.00
N PRO A 1094 24.35 76.45 55.53
CA PRO A 1094 24.79 76.49 54.13
C PRO A 1094 23.72 76.02 53.13
N ALA A 1095 22.77 75.17 53.54
CA ALA A 1095 21.65 74.78 52.69
C ALA A 1095 20.61 75.90 52.61
N LEU A 1096 20.26 76.51 53.75
CA LEU A 1096 19.31 77.62 53.86
C LEU A 1096 19.79 78.85 53.04
N ALA A 1097 21.09 79.13 53.04
CA ALA A 1097 21.70 80.18 52.22
C ALA A 1097 21.56 79.96 50.68
N SER A 1098 21.28 78.74 50.23
CA SER A 1098 21.15 78.39 48.80
C SER A 1098 19.71 78.43 48.26
N LEU A 1099 18.73 78.79 49.10
CA LEU A 1099 17.32 78.85 48.75
C LEU A 1099 16.93 80.15 48.00
N PRO A 1100 15.84 80.14 47.21
CA PRO A 1100 15.22 81.36 46.70
C PRO A 1100 14.75 82.30 47.82
N GLY A 1101 14.91 83.61 47.63
CA GLY A 1101 14.56 84.65 48.61
C GLY A 1101 13.18 84.53 49.27
N PRO A 1102 12.08 84.21 48.56
CA PRO A 1102 10.76 84.04 49.18
C PRO A 1102 10.70 82.91 50.22
N LEU A 1103 11.46 81.83 50.03
CA LEU A 1103 11.55 80.73 50.99
C LEU A 1103 12.49 81.07 52.16
N GLN A 1104 13.56 81.84 51.91
CA GLN A 1104 14.42 82.36 52.98
C GLN A 1104 13.65 83.29 53.93
N GLN A 1105 12.80 84.18 53.39
CA GLN A 1105 11.96 85.08 54.19
C GLN A 1105 10.98 84.29 55.07
N LEU A 1106 10.32 83.24 54.53
CA LEU A 1106 9.43 82.36 55.30
C LEU A 1106 10.12 81.63 56.46
N ALA A 1107 11.42 81.38 56.36
CA ALA A 1107 12.22 80.72 57.40
C ALA A 1107 12.59 81.66 58.57
N MET A 1108 12.57 82.99 58.33
CA MET A 1108 13.09 84.01 59.26
C MET A 1108 12.00 84.79 60.02
N GLU A 1109 10.72 84.54 59.74
CA GLU A 1109 9.62 85.13 60.50
C GLU A 1109 9.53 84.56 61.94
N PRO A 1110 9.14 85.37 62.95
CA PRO A 1110 8.83 84.90 64.31
C PRO A 1110 7.50 84.12 64.38
N GLN A 1111 7.34 83.27 65.40
CA GLN A 1111 6.08 82.54 65.61
C GLN A 1111 4.95 83.46 66.12
N PRO A 1112 3.68 83.21 65.72
CA PRO A 1112 2.53 83.70 66.48
C PRO A 1112 2.47 82.97 67.83
N GLY A 1113 2.37 83.72 68.93
CA GLY A 1113 2.50 83.19 70.28
C GLY A 1113 1.28 82.40 70.80
N ASN A 1114 1.51 81.57 71.82
CA ASN A 1114 0.44 81.01 72.65
C ASN A 1114 -0.38 82.14 73.32
N PRO A 1115 -1.70 81.97 73.50
CA PRO A 1115 -2.47 82.84 74.38
C PRO A 1115 -2.02 82.63 75.84
N ILE A 1116 -1.76 83.73 76.55
CA ILE A 1116 -1.41 83.74 77.98
C ILE A 1116 -2.52 84.50 78.72
N GLU A 1117 -3.15 83.84 79.70
CA GLU A 1117 -3.80 84.50 80.84
C GLU A 1117 -4.12 83.47 81.94
N PRO A 1118 -4.16 83.84 83.23
CA PRO A 1118 -3.43 84.90 83.93
C PRO A 1118 -2.50 84.32 85.03
N LEU A 1119 -1.57 85.14 85.56
CA LEU A 1119 -0.87 84.80 86.82
C LEU A 1119 -1.76 85.08 88.05
N PRO A 1120 -1.65 84.30 89.14
CA PRO A 1120 -2.10 84.72 90.47
C PRO A 1120 -1.17 85.81 91.05
N PRO A 1121 -1.66 86.66 91.96
CA PRO A 1121 -0.91 87.85 92.39
C PRO A 1121 0.13 87.56 93.47
N GLY A 1122 1.29 88.21 93.37
CA GLY A 1122 2.14 88.52 94.52
C GLY A 1122 3.47 87.77 94.67
N MET A 1123 4.42 88.00 93.76
CA MET A 1123 5.81 88.38 94.07
C MET A 1123 6.48 88.95 92.80
N GLU A 1124 7.62 89.64 92.98
CA GLU A 1124 8.31 90.44 91.95
C GLU A 1124 9.02 89.61 90.86
#